data_AF-A0A1B2CTZ8-F1
#
_entry.id   AF-A0A1B2CTZ8-F1
#
_cell.length_a   1.000
_cell.length_b   1.000
_cell.length_c   1.000
_cell.angle_alpha   90.00
_cell.angle_beta   90.00
_cell.angle_gamma   90.00
#
_symmetry.space_group_name_H-M   'P 1'
#
loop_
_entity.id
_entity.type
_entity.pdbx_description
1 polymer ?
#
loop_
_entity_poly.entity_id
_entity_poly.type
_entity_poly.pdbx_seq_one_letter_code
_entity_poly.pdbx_strand_id
1 'polypeptide(L)'
;MPFRKKRGPSALPVCVLSAITMIGCGKPPTEPVAVDTVHEEAELASQTLALVAPDPAAKAYVQYTETRDPSVTTFNHQSLPQGVRDVQIAGKHVVLDQADVAQLRARLESAPDLRKLEIFADKLIVRAAIKLPATELRIHAREVRFEDQGSIVANIDTTPLGKNLGADQFASGVHGLKAGDVHLYVSSFFSDGDRPNRFVMRGGRGQNAGLGAHGENRPAVLKLAQSAPNLIKCAEDHGLSSGYNRRTQRWNPAEIDLNELRHQVVALAYRGPDDSQVPAQALPLDGGDARPGGKPGNGGDAGTLYTNLSDLARYADRSGGTAGNVAGSYGGGTAGTPTPAIKLAYAGCQTQVIHQPGGGPGRAIRALVVRVEARKTPVHGRGATSPAADRPVGSAGNAVVVDSPEGWVHPHAIELGITFAEDAFINDFRELAKSELDSLSAALDTYVGSAVFASATPEQKAQIAQQELRVRSLLNRIAGNEDYFGNPSNWVPALSLEANMGLFEREVPWAIRAIFVSDWLAAQNNQQKDNLAAALEAQRLLREEIERLEVDFNAALEEIPELKQKAQAVGAETEGLTAHLQAVEAQLVNRARENVEDSKKLPFWKKGLRVLAAVARSIPVGQPILNGIGSGIDLLVNMDPDKPWDTIKQAPDVIKKFTESKVGEKAKEAKDKKEEKDVKNEQDKKKLKESLKDIQEFVKPVIEELKKQKDLFATVEVKDEELKKELEKLKKESPEFAELSARVEQLTKRREELALSLTAVVERLEQTATQVNQSYLEISDLMPDVANSARVILSQRAELSLRSMRERALDRLVKYQYWLKKAYEYRALKPYTGDLTLRSLFDEMRVLIGSDSENGVLPLAQAEALYTTFRDELSVIAQAMAQELNSNNGVHKRASFTYALSSADLAALNSGRFITIDPWEDGAFEGQAEDVRLVSVEVESFAQTASGSSTRFGYHDLEVAHDGLSRLFRRGKVHLFRHYNKQAEQPIAWTSRFENGSVRNIPLSPSTSSLLHALLGGTGHVDMMLFSQPAAWAKLRLSARTVSDGDLDIDLSSLALRVTYDYADVNSSFAQHVETQEGIVQGQFQALLKRSAADDELASSRLLLDLGYGTGELVETIEAVHEEEFFRARFSELHASAYSRAPSSDELAWGSAELMAGRPSQQVREYLTTINEVVLDIYGRLPNYDELVMYTRVLDAGLE
;
A
#
# COMPACT_ATOMS: atom_id res chain seq x y z
N MET A 1 -14.86 58.57 -50.47
CA MET A 1 -15.37 59.79 -49.80
C MET A 1 -16.27 60.56 -50.77
N PRO A 2 -17.08 61.53 -50.30
CA PRO A 2 -18.57 61.60 -50.33
C PRO A 2 -19.18 61.68 -51.77
N PHE A 3 -20.51 61.71 -51.96
CA PHE A 3 -21.19 61.33 -53.24
C PHE A 3 -21.03 59.82 -53.53
N ARG A 4 -22.01 59.03 -53.99
CA ARG A 4 -23.29 59.28 -54.70
C ARG A 4 -24.26 58.10 -54.39
N LYS A 5 -25.55 58.41 -54.17
CA LYS A 5 -26.77 57.69 -54.61
C LYS A 5 -26.86 56.14 -54.60
N LYS A 6 -27.98 55.68 -53.98
CA LYS A 6 -29.15 54.93 -54.52
C LYS A 6 -29.43 53.49 -53.99
N ARG A 7 -30.67 53.37 -53.49
CA ARG A 7 -31.73 52.33 -53.66
C ARG A 7 -31.57 50.98 -52.94
N GLY A 8 -32.53 50.71 -52.04
CA GLY A 8 -32.88 49.38 -51.52
C GLY A 8 -33.67 48.52 -52.55
N PRO A 9 -34.58 47.60 -52.14
CA PRO A 9 -35.15 47.45 -50.79
C PRO A 9 -35.47 46.01 -50.30
N SER A 10 -35.99 45.98 -49.06
CA SER A 10 -37.14 45.17 -48.54
C SER A 10 -36.96 43.67 -48.24
N ALA A 11 -37.58 43.09 -47.21
CA ALA A 11 -38.39 43.58 -46.08
C ALA A 11 -38.54 42.45 -45.03
N LEU A 12 -38.74 42.86 -43.79
CA LEU A 12 -39.31 42.18 -42.60
C LEU A 12 -40.72 41.56 -42.85
N PRO A 13 -41.50 41.01 -41.88
CA PRO A 13 -41.27 40.26 -40.61
C PRO A 13 -42.33 39.14 -40.27
N VAL A 14 -42.17 38.46 -39.10
CA VAL A 14 -43.21 38.08 -38.07
C VAL A 14 -44.37 37.06 -38.35
N CYS A 15 -44.66 36.26 -37.30
CA CYS A 15 -45.92 35.60 -36.88
C CYS A 15 -46.24 34.11 -37.22
N VAL A 16 -46.32 33.28 -36.16
CA VAL A 16 -47.53 32.63 -35.55
C VAL A 16 -48.50 31.76 -36.42
N LEU A 17 -48.85 30.58 -35.84
CA LEU A 17 -50.04 29.69 -36.01
C LEU A 17 -50.09 28.61 -37.14
N SER A 18 -50.16 27.33 -36.68
CA SER A 18 -51.17 26.27 -36.89
C SER A 18 -51.61 25.73 -38.28
N ALA A 19 -51.97 24.42 -38.24
CA ALA A 19 -52.88 23.60 -39.07
C ALA A 19 -52.29 22.94 -40.34
N ILE A 20 -52.17 21.60 -40.43
CA ILE A 20 -53.17 20.50 -40.64
C ILE A 20 -53.60 20.32 -42.11
N THR A 21 -53.73 19.04 -42.51
CA THR A 21 -54.33 18.41 -43.73
C THR A 21 -53.48 18.33 -45.02
N MET A 22 -53.45 17.27 -45.85
CA MET A 22 -54.33 16.10 -46.06
C MET A 22 -53.63 14.98 -46.90
N ILE A 23 -53.90 13.71 -46.53
CA ILE A 23 -54.33 12.54 -47.34
C ILE A 23 -53.58 12.10 -48.62
N GLY A 24 -53.17 10.82 -48.60
CA GLY A 24 -53.11 9.93 -49.77
C GLY A 24 -53.40 8.48 -49.37
N CYS A 25 -54.48 7.89 -49.90
CA CYS A 25 -54.95 6.52 -49.63
C CYS A 25 -54.29 5.46 -50.53
N GLY A 26 -54.05 4.26 -49.98
CA GLY A 26 -53.85 2.99 -50.71
C GLY A 26 -53.57 1.81 -49.77
N LYS A 27 -54.41 0.76 -49.80
CA LYS A 27 -54.33 -0.54 -49.08
C LYS A 27 -54.59 -1.66 -50.10
N PRO A 28 -54.41 -2.99 -49.81
CA PRO A 28 -53.36 -3.78 -49.12
C PRO A 28 -52.83 -4.92 -50.09
N PRO A 29 -52.17 -6.08 -49.76
CA PRO A 29 -52.02 -6.78 -48.46
C PRO A 29 -50.69 -7.55 -48.17
N THR A 30 -50.73 -8.28 -47.03
CA THR A 30 -49.96 -9.48 -46.60
C THR A 30 -48.47 -9.37 -46.22
N GLU A 31 -48.18 -9.31 -44.92
CA GLU A 31 -47.44 -10.30 -44.09
C GLU A 31 -47.09 -9.72 -42.70
N PRO A 32 -47.03 -10.53 -41.63
CA PRO A 32 -46.69 -10.04 -40.29
C PRO A 32 -45.16 -10.00 -40.13
N VAL A 33 -44.59 -8.79 -40.01
CA VAL A 33 -43.20 -8.63 -39.58
C VAL A 33 -43.18 -8.58 -38.05
N ALA A 34 -42.53 -9.56 -37.45
CA ALA A 34 -42.21 -9.60 -36.04
C ALA A 34 -41.34 -8.39 -35.65
N VAL A 35 -41.72 -7.71 -34.58
CA VAL A 35 -40.95 -6.63 -33.98
C VAL A 35 -39.98 -7.27 -32.99
N ASP A 36 -38.71 -7.39 -33.39
CA ASP A 36 -37.59 -7.66 -32.49
C ASP A 36 -37.28 -6.38 -31.70
N THR A 37 -37.85 -6.25 -30.50
CA THR A 37 -37.53 -5.18 -29.52
C THR A 37 -36.68 -5.69 -28.35
N VAL A 38 -35.81 -6.67 -28.59
CA VAL A 38 -34.94 -7.23 -27.51
C VAL A 38 -33.50 -6.68 -27.56
N HIS A 39 -33.12 -5.89 -28.56
CA HIS A 39 -31.73 -5.46 -28.71
C HIS A 39 -31.40 -4.01 -28.31
N GLU A 40 -32.38 -3.12 -28.06
CA GLU A 40 -32.09 -1.71 -27.70
C GLU A 40 -32.05 -1.41 -26.19
N GLU A 41 -32.58 -2.28 -25.32
CA GLU A 41 -32.48 -2.08 -23.85
C GLU A 41 -31.18 -2.66 -23.23
N ALA A 42 -30.44 -3.50 -23.96
CA ALA A 42 -29.16 -4.04 -23.51
C ALA A 42 -27.99 -3.05 -23.65
N GLU A 43 -28.10 -2.05 -24.53
CA GLU A 43 -27.00 -1.14 -24.85
C GLU A 43 -26.97 0.13 -23.96
N LEU A 44 -28.08 0.47 -23.29
CA LEU A 44 -28.12 1.57 -22.31
C LEU A 44 -27.65 1.17 -20.90
N ALA A 45 -27.44 -0.12 -20.64
CA ALA A 45 -26.89 -0.64 -19.37
C ALA A 45 -25.34 -0.69 -19.34
N SER A 46 -24.66 -0.22 -20.39
CA SER A 46 -23.21 -0.39 -20.58
C SER A 46 -22.36 0.87 -20.29
N GLN A 47 -22.91 1.91 -19.65
CA GLN A 47 -22.06 2.99 -19.08
C GLN A 47 -21.70 2.69 -17.63
N THR A 48 -21.31 1.45 -17.34
CA THR A 48 -20.45 1.15 -16.21
C THR A 48 -19.09 1.78 -16.55
N LEU A 49 -18.67 2.81 -15.81
CA LEU A 49 -17.25 3.17 -15.76
C LEU A 49 -16.54 1.87 -15.36
N ALA A 50 -15.88 1.21 -16.31
CA ALA A 50 -15.11 0.00 -16.02
C ALA A 50 -14.09 0.37 -14.94
N LEU A 51 -14.20 -0.22 -13.76
CA LEU A 51 -13.22 -0.02 -12.69
C LEU A 51 -11.85 -0.38 -13.26
N VAL A 52 -10.93 0.59 -13.25
CA VAL A 52 -9.54 0.40 -13.70
C VAL A 52 -8.71 0.05 -12.47
N ALA A 53 -7.97 -1.06 -12.55
CA ALA A 53 -7.06 -1.47 -11.48
C ALA A 53 -6.04 -0.36 -11.18
N PRO A 54 -5.63 -0.18 -9.92
CA PRO A 54 -4.61 0.81 -9.57
C PRO A 54 -3.32 0.53 -10.35
N ASP A 55 -2.70 1.58 -10.89
CA ASP A 55 -1.41 1.47 -11.57
C ASP A 55 -0.27 1.54 -10.53
N PRO A 56 0.53 0.49 -10.34
CA PRO A 56 1.61 0.46 -9.34
C PRO A 56 2.74 1.48 -9.61
N ALA A 57 2.83 2.05 -10.81
CA ALA A 57 3.78 3.12 -11.15
C ALA A 57 3.20 4.53 -10.99
N ALA A 58 1.93 4.65 -10.59
CA ALA A 58 1.28 5.94 -10.38
C ALA A 58 1.99 6.73 -9.27
N LYS A 59 1.96 8.06 -9.40
CA LYS A 59 2.56 8.98 -8.42
C LYS A 59 2.04 8.79 -6.99
N ALA A 60 0.83 8.25 -6.81
CA ALA A 60 0.28 7.91 -5.49
C ALA A 60 1.13 6.87 -4.74
N TYR A 61 1.80 5.97 -5.46
CA TYR A 61 2.62 4.91 -4.90
C TYR A 61 4.13 5.19 -5.03
N VAL A 62 4.52 6.46 -5.23
CA VAL A 62 5.92 6.90 -5.32
C VAL A 62 6.14 8.18 -4.51
N GLN A 63 7.12 8.15 -3.62
CA GLN A 63 7.53 9.25 -2.77
C GLN A 63 8.94 9.73 -3.14
N TYR A 64 9.14 11.05 -3.12
CA TYR A 64 10.43 11.71 -3.33
C TYR A 64 10.69 12.66 -2.17
N THR A 65 11.83 12.49 -1.51
CA THR A 65 12.28 13.32 -0.38
C THR A 65 13.66 13.88 -0.71
N GLU A 66 13.89 15.16 -0.40
CA GLU A 66 15.16 15.84 -0.62
C GLU A 66 15.59 16.58 0.65
N THR A 67 16.87 16.46 1.00
CA THR A 67 17.50 17.26 2.07
C THR A 67 18.74 17.97 1.53
N ARG A 68 19.00 19.20 1.98
CA ARG A 68 20.20 19.97 1.60
C ARG A 68 21.15 20.14 2.76
N ASP A 69 22.43 19.93 2.48
CA ASP A 69 23.53 20.26 3.38
C ASP A 69 24.25 21.53 2.89
N PRO A 70 23.93 22.71 3.48
CA PRO A 70 24.52 23.98 3.09
C PRO A 70 26.00 24.11 3.49
N SER A 71 26.53 23.20 4.33
CA SER A 71 27.94 23.25 4.75
C SER A 71 28.89 22.84 3.63
N VAL A 72 28.41 22.06 2.65
CA VAL A 72 29.20 21.60 1.50
C VAL A 72 28.97 22.52 0.30
N THR A 73 29.80 23.55 0.19
CA THR A 73 29.66 24.60 -0.86
C THR A 73 30.41 24.31 -2.15
N THR A 74 31.11 23.17 -2.24
CA THR A 74 31.80 22.73 -3.44
C THR A 74 31.62 21.23 -3.66
N PHE A 75 31.12 20.85 -4.84
CA PHE A 75 30.95 19.45 -5.27
C PHE A 75 31.01 19.40 -6.81
N ASN A 76 31.47 18.27 -7.40
CA ASN A 76 31.64 18.14 -8.85
C ASN A 76 32.44 19.27 -9.53
N HIS A 77 33.47 19.81 -8.87
CA HIS A 77 34.22 21.00 -9.30
C HIS A 77 33.39 22.29 -9.50
N GLN A 78 32.15 22.32 -9.03
CA GLN A 78 31.28 23.49 -9.06
C GLN A 78 31.21 24.15 -7.67
N SER A 79 30.99 25.45 -7.65
CA SER A 79 30.61 26.17 -6.43
C SER A 79 29.08 26.12 -6.31
N LEU A 80 28.59 25.64 -5.18
CA LEU A 80 27.19 25.41 -4.88
C LEU A 80 26.80 26.26 -3.65
N PRO A 81 26.38 27.52 -3.84
CA PRO A 81 26.01 28.41 -2.74
C PRO A 81 24.87 27.88 -1.86
N GLN A 82 24.02 27.01 -2.41
CA GLN A 82 22.89 26.39 -1.72
C GLN A 82 23.24 25.03 -1.08
N GLY A 83 24.49 24.57 -1.17
CA GLY A 83 24.91 23.27 -0.66
C GLY A 83 24.64 22.10 -1.61
N VAL A 84 24.91 20.90 -1.11
CA VAL A 84 24.63 19.63 -1.81
C VAL A 84 23.28 19.03 -1.39
N ARG A 85 22.72 18.17 -2.24
CA ARG A 85 21.47 17.45 -2.03
C ARG A 85 21.70 15.98 -1.72
N ASP A 86 20.94 15.46 -0.77
CA ASP A 86 20.70 14.04 -0.60
C ASP A 86 19.22 13.75 -0.91
N VAL A 87 18.97 12.80 -1.79
CA VAL A 87 17.64 12.44 -2.26
C VAL A 87 17.31 11.01 -1.86
N GLN A 88 16.06 10.79 -1.46
CA GLN A 88 15.52 9.46 -1.25
C GLN A 88 14.21 9.29 -2.04
N ILE A 89 14.03 8.10 -2.62
CA ILE A 89 12.84 7.73 -3.38
C ILE A 89 12.31 6.43 -2.80
N ALA A 90 11.03 6.38 -2.45
CA ALA A 90 10.34 5.15 -2.08
C ALA A 90 9.22 4.87 -3.09
N GLY A 91 9.02 3.62 -3.52
CA GLY A 91 7.98 3.31 -4.51
C GLY A 91 7.44 1.89 -4.45
N LYS A 92 6.18 1.67 -4.86
CA LYS A 92 5.77 0.34 -5.33
C LYS A 92 6.55 0.03 -6.61
N HIS A 93 6.25 0.71 -7.72
CA HIS A 93 7.12 0.71 -8.90
C HIS A 93 7.75 2.09 -9.11
N VAL A 94 9.07 2.18 -8.98
CA VAL A 94 9.84 3.37 -9.34
C VAL A 94 10.26 3.26 -10.79
N VAL A 95 9.75 4.14 -11.65
CA VAL A 95 10.06 4.14 -13.09
C VAL A 95 10.92 5.35 -13.43
N LEU A 96 12.08 5.06 -14.01
CA LEU A 96 13.05 6.02 -14.52
C LEU A 96 13.05 5.97 -16.05
N ASP A 97 12.18 6.74 -16.69
CA ASP A 97 11.96 6.71 -18.14
C ASP A 97 12.01 8.09 -18.80
N GLN A 98 11.79 8.13 -20.12
CA GLN A 98 11.75 9.39 -20.87
C GLN A 98 10.44 10.16 -20.71
N ALA A 99 9.32 9.46 -20.51
CA ALA A 99 8.01 10.08 -20.31
C ALA A 99 7.96 10.87 -18.99
N ASP A 100 8.76 10.43 -18.02
CA ASP A 100 8.96 11.04 -16.71
C ASP A 100 7.63 11.36 -16.00
N VAL A 101 6.71 10.38 -16.02
CA VAL A 101 5.34 10.53 -15.48
C VAL A 101 5.37 10.97 -14.01
N ALA A 102 6.33 10.46 -13.23
CA ALA A 102 6.54 10.83 -11.83
C ALA A 102 7.48 12.05 -11.64
N GLN A 103 7.98 12.67 -12.71
CA GLN A 103 8.91 13.81 -12.72
C GLN A 103 10.22 13.57 -11.93
N LEU A 104 10.66 12.31 -11.84
CA LEU A 104 11.86 11.91 -11.13
C LEU A 104 13.12 12.23 -11.94
N ARG A 105 13.10 11.95 -13.25
CA ARG A 105 14.27 12.12 -14.11
C ARG A 105 14.66 13.59 -14.22
N ALA A 106 13.68 14.48 -14.41
CA ALA A 106 13.92 15.92 -14.48
C ALA A 106 14.63 16.50 -13.23
N ARG A 107 14.47 15.85 -12.06
CA ARG A 107 15.07 16.27 -10.79
C ARG A 107 16.47 15.72 -10.53
N LEU A 108 16.78 14.56 -11.12
CA LEU A 108 18.01 13.80 -10.88
C LEU A 108 19.06 13.96 -11.99
N GLU A 109 18.60 14.04 -13.25
CA GLU A 109 19.46 13.95 -14.43
C GLU A 109 20.53 15.05 -14.47
N SER A 110 21.79 14.62 -14.54
CA SER A 110 22.97 15.49 -14.64
C SER A 110 23.05 16.56 -13.53
N ALA A 111 22.39 16.32 -12.39
CA ALA A 111 22.38 17.24 -11.26
C ALA A 111 23.79 17.40 -10.65
N PRO A 112 24.41 18.59 -10.70
CA PRO A 112 25.78 18.77 -10.22
C PRO A 112 25.88 18.79 -8.69
N ASP A 113 24.75 18.94 -7.99
CA ASP A 113 24.64 19.11 -6.55
C ASP A 113 24.17 17.85 -5.81
N LEU A 114 23.81 16.78 -6.53
CA LEU A 114 23.30 15.54 -5.94
C LEU A 114 24.44 14.67 -5.39
N ARG A 115 24.63 14.71 -4.07
CA ARG A 115 25.66 13.93 -3.38
C ARG A 115 25.24 12.47 -3.18
N LYS A 116 24.00 12.24 -2.75
CA LYS A 116 23.50 10.90 -2.40
C LYS A 116 22.10 10.66 -2.98
N LEU A 117 21.87 9.45 -3.50
CA LEU A 117 20.55 8.98 -3.94
C LEU A 117 20.25 7.61 -3.35
N GLU A 118 19.16 7.49 -2.59
CA GLU A 118 18.68 6.20 -2.06
C GLU A 118 17.32 5.85 -2.67
N ILE A 119 17.14 4.63 -3.15
CA ILE A 119 15.90 4.13 -3.75
C ILE A 119 15.43 2.90 -2.98
N PHE A 120 14.22 2.95 -2.44
CA PHE A 120 13.53 1.85 -1.76
C PHE A 120 12.31 1.45 -2.58
N ALA A 121 12.33 0.31 -3.24
CA ALA A 121 11.23 -0.04 -4.15
C ALA A 121 10.83 -1.50 -4.05
N ASP A 122 9.61 -1.82 -4.43
CA ASP A 122 9.32 -3.19 -4.83
C ASP A 122 9.99 -3.48 -6.18
N LYS A 123 9.74 -2.62 -7.17
CA LYS A 123 10.41 -2.69 -8.48
C LYS A 123 11.02 -1.36 -8.88
N LEU A 124 12.29 -1.37 -9.28
CA LEU A 124 12.93 -0.26 -9.97
C LEU A 124 13.06 -0.60 -11.45
N ILE A 125 12.39 0.19 -12.31
CA ILE A 125 12.42 0.03 -13.76
C ILE A 125 13.20 1.19 -14.36
N VAL A 126 14.30 0.89 -15.05
CA VAL A 126 15.15 1.87 -15.72
C VAL A 126 15.00 1.70 -17.22
N ARG A 127 14.46 2.73 -17.88
CA ARG A 127 14.21 2.78 -19.33
C ARG A 127 15.06 3.84 -20.05
N ALA A 128 15.73 4.70 -19.29
CA ALA A 128 16.58 5.77 -19.80
C ALA A 128 18.04 5.60 -19.35
N ALA A 129 18.96 6.25 -20.05
CA ALA A 129 20.30 6.52 -19.54
C ALA A 129 20.23 7.72 -18.60
N ILE A 130 20.62 7.55 -17.35
CA ILE A 130 20.57 8.60 -16.31
C ILE A 130 21.95 8.89 -15.78
N LYS A 131 22.34 10.17 -15.77
CA LYS A 131 23.61 10.63 -15.21
C LYS A 131 23.45 11.20 -13.82
N LEU A 132 24.22 10.70 -12.87
CA LEU A 132 24.24 11.07 -11.45
C LEU A 132 25.68 11.41 -11.02
N PRO A 133 26.24 12.55 -11.47
CA PRO A 133 27.67 12.78 -11.39
C PRO A 133 28.22 12.74 -9.95
N ALA A 134 29.19 11.85 -9.70
CA ALA A 134 29.80 11.63 -8.38
C ALA A 134 28.82 11.23 -7.26
N THR A 135 27.58 10.88 -7.58
CA THR A 135 26.54 10.57 -6.59
C THR A 135 26.74 9.17 -6.00
N GLU A 136 26.73 9.06 -4.66
CA GLU A 136 26.61 7.78 -3.98
C GLU A 136 25.18 7.24 -4.17
N LEU A 137 25.05 6.10 -4.84
CA LEU A 137 23.77 5.48 -5.15
C LEU A 137 23.53 4.28 -4.26
N ARG A 138 22.37 4.20 -3.61
CA ARG A 138 21.92 3.01 -2.88
C ARG A 138 20.56 2.58 -3.36
N ILE A 139 20.42 1.31 -3.72
CA ILE A 139 19.19 0.73 -4.22
C ILE A 139 18.85 -0.48 -3.34
N HIS A 140 17.68 -0.42 -2.72
CA HIS A 140 17.03 -1.49 -1.99
C HIS A 140 15.75 -1.83 -2.75
N ALA A 141 15.78 -2.87 -3.58
CA ALA A 141 14.61 -3.21 -4.40
C ALA A 141 14.42 -4.71 -4.61
N ARG A 142 13.18 -5.22 -4.56
CA ARG A 142 12.94 -6.64 -4.81
C ARG A 142 13.38 -7.03 -6.22
N GLU A 143 13.03 -6.22 -7.22
CA GLU A 143 13.49 -6.37 -8.60
C GLU A 143 14.09 -5.05 -9.14
N VAL A 144 15.26 -5.15 -9.78
CA VAL A 144 15.81 -4.08 -10.62
C VAL A 144 15.80 -4.52 -12.07
N ARG A 145 15.17 -3.71 -12.93
CA ARG A 145 14.90 -4.05 -14.33
C ARG A 145 15.42 -2.95 -15.25
N PHE A 146 16.33 -3.29 -16.16
CA PHE A 146 16.75 -2.42 -17.26
C PHE A 146 16.03 -2.82 -18.54
N GLU A 147 15.20 -1.93 -19.08
CA GLU A 147 14.41 -2.12 -20.30
C GLU A 147 14.90 -1.13 -21.37
N ASP A 148 15.46 -1.62 -22.47
CA ASP A 148 15.95 -0.72 -23.52
C ASP A 148 14.78 -0.20 -24.37
N GLN A 149 14.77 1.10 -24.65
CA GLN A 149 13.73 1.73 -25.47
C GLN A 149 14.29 2.09 -26.85
N GLY A 150 14.05 1.21 -27.83
CA GLY A 150 14.54 1.38 -29.19
C GLY A 150 16.07 1.40 -29.25
N SER A 151 16.65 2.54 -29.64
CA SER A 151 18.12 2.73 -29.67
C SER A 151 18.71 3.20 -28.34
N ILE A 152 17.88 3.49 -27.34
CA ILE A 152 18.33 4.00 -26.04
C ILE A 152 18.67 2.81 -25.14
N VAL A 153 19.93 2.74 -24.75
CA VAL A 153 20.42 1.76 -23.78
C VAL A 153 20.24 2.31 -22.37
N ALA A 154 19.38 1.68 -21.58
CA ALA A 154 19.15 2.07 -20.20
C ALA A 154 20.39 1.80 -19.34
N ASN A 155 20.85 2.81 -18.59
CA ASN A 155 21.97 2.69 -17.66
C ASN A 155 21.91 3.80 -16.59
N ILE A 156 22.61 3.59 -15.48
CA ILE A 156 22.84 4.60 -14.44
C ILE A 156 24.33 4.91 -14.40
N ASP A 157 24.70 6.18 -14.61
CA ASP A 157 26.07 6.65 -14.76
C ASP A 157 26.46 7.63 -13.65
N THR A 158 27.33 7.19 -12.73
CA THR A 158 27.86 8.01 -11.63
C THR A 158 29.16 8.75 -11.96
N THR A 159 29.57 8.78 -13.24
CA THR A 159 30.81 9.44 -13.68
C THR A 159 30.79 10.93 -13.30
N PRO A 160 31.79 11.43 -12.55
CA PRO A 160 31.85 12.82 -12.11
C PRO A 160 31.96 13.82 -13.26
N LEU A 161 31.51 15.05 -13.02
CA LEU A 161 31.72 16.14 -13.99
C LEU A 161 33.21 16.49 -14.07
N GLY A 162 33.74 16.50 -15.30
CA GLY A 162 35.10 16.97 -15.59
C GLY A 162 35.15 18.50 -15.71
N LYS A 163 36.35 19.07 -15.53
CA LYS A 163 36.60 20.49 -15.77
C LYS A 163 36.92 20.73 -17.25
N ASN A 164 35.95 21.26 -18.00
CA ASN A 164 36.01 21.36 -19.46
C ASN A 164 36.98 22.43 -20.01
N LEU A 165 37.24 23.50 -19.24
CA LEU A 165 38.23 24.51 -19.60
C LEU A 165 39.64 24.01 -19.27
N GLY A 166 40.61 24.29 -20.14
CA GLY A 166 42.03 24.04 -19.83
C GLY A 166 42.48 24.88 -18.62
N ALA A 167 43.55 24.45 -17.93
CA ALA A 167 44.13 25.28 -16.88
C ALA A 167 44.73 26.58 -17.46
N ASP A 168 44.86 27.59 -16.62
CA ASP A 168 45.50 28.85 -17.00
C ASP A 168 46.93 28.61 -17.49
N GLN A 169 47.47 29.51 -18.32
CA GLN A 169 48.80 29.35 -18.88
C GLN A 169 49.85 29.03 -17.81
N PHE A 170 50.69 28.03 -18.07
CA PHE A 170 51.69 27.46 -17.15
C PHE A 170 51.15 26.73 -15.91
N ALA A 171 49.85 26.79 -15.63
CA ALA A 171 49.24 26.10 -14.49
C ALA A 171 48.98 24.63 -14.80
N SER A 172 49.05 23.80 -13.77
CA SER A 172 48.68 22.39 -13.86
C SER A 172 47.15 22.23 -13.84
N GLY A 173 46.66 21.23 -14.58
CA GLY A 173 45.27 20.82 -14.56
C GLY A 173 44.87 20.18 -13.22
N VAL A 174 43.63 20.43 -12.81
CA VAL A 174 42.99 19.75 -11.68
C VAL A 174 42.78 18.27 -11.99
N HIS A 175 43.03 17.39 -11.02
CA HIS A 175 42.80 15.95 -11.14
C HIS A 175 41.30 15.63 -11.31
N GLY A 176 41.00 14.55 -12.02
CA GLY A 176 39.66 14.01 -12.12
C GLY A 176 39.18 13.47 -10.77
N LEU A 177 37.87 13.56 -10.52
CA LEU A 177 37.26 13.10 -9.28
C LEU A 177 36.99 11.59 -9.30
N LYS A 178 36.88 10.99 -8.11
CA LYS A 178 36.42 9.62 -7.94
C LYS A 178 34.93 9.50 -8.30
N ALA A 179 34.53 8.44 -8.98
CA ALA A 179 33.12 8.16 -9.23
C ALA A 179 32.34 7.81 -7.96
N GLY A 180 31.03 8.05 -8.00
CA GLY A 180 30.14 7.65 -6.92
C GLY A 180 30.06 6.14 -6.79
N ASP A 181 30.04 5.64 -5.54
CA ASP A 181 29.89 4.22 -5.24
C ASP A 181 28.42 3.80 -5.43
N VAL A 182 28.19 2.54 -5.79
CA VAL A 182 26.85 1.97 -6.00
C VAL A 182 26.64 0.82 -5.03
N HIS A 183 25.59 0.90 -4.21
CA HIS A 183 25.13 -0.15 -3.31
C HIS A 183 23.82 -0.72 -3.84
N LEU A 184 23.77 -2.04 -4.04
CA LEU A 184 22.67 -2.72 -4.72
C LEU A 184 22.25 -3.97 -3.95
N TYR A 185 21.19 -3.82 -3.15
CA TYR A 185 20.59 -4.89 -2.36
C TYR A 185 19.28 -5.29 -3.01
N VAL A 186 19.31 -6.40 -3.77
CA VAL A 186 18.20 -6.82 -4.62
C VAL A 186 17.92 -8.31 -4.53
N SER A 187 16.65 -8.71 -4.65
CA SER A 187 16.30 -10.13 -4.73
C SER A 187 16.47 -10.68 -6.15
N SER A 188 16.16 -9.86 -7.16
CA SER A 188 16.28 -10.24 -8.57
C SER A 188 16.75 -9.07 -9.45
N PHE A 189 17.41 -9.40 -10.56
CA PHE A 189 17.92 -8.43 -11.52
C PHE A 189 17.63 -8.89 -12.95
N PHE A 190 17.17 -7.95 -13.78
CA PHE A 190 16.91 -8.16 -15.19
C PHE A 190 17.60 -7.10 -16.05
N SER A 191 18.26 -7.53 -17.13
CA SER A 191 18.90 -6.67 -18.12
C SER A 191 18.45 -7.09 -19.51
N ASP A 192 17.79 -6.19 -20.23
CA ASP A 192 17.37 -6.46 -21.60
C ASP A 192 18.58 -6.80 -22.50
N GLY A 193 18.44 -7.88 -23.29
CA GLY A 193 19.50 -8.44 -24.12
C GLY A 193 20.78 -8.87 -23.37
N ASP A 194 20.74 -9.07 -22.05
CA ASP A 194 21.89 -9.39 -21.18
C ASP A 194 23.09 -8.43 -21.35
N ARG A 195 22.82 -7.16 -21.69
CA ARG A 195 23.87 -6.19 -22.06
C ARG A 195 24.71 -5.75 -20.85
N PRO A 196 26.05 -5.63 -20.99
CA PRO A 196 26.92 -5.10 -19.93
C PRO A 196 26.74 -3.59 -19.76
N ASN A 197 27.36 -3.03 -18.72
CA ASN A 197 27.40 -1.57 -18.42
C ASN A 197 26.02 -0.94 -18.11
N ARG A 198 25.17 -1.64 -17.35
CA ARG A 198 23.95 -1.07 -16.76
C ARG A 198 24.26 -0.09 -15.62
N PHE A 199 25.37 -0.31 -14.92
CA PHE A 199 25.91 0.61 -13.94
C PHE A 199 27.28 1.13 -14.43
N VAL A 200 27.43 2.43 -14.60
CA VAL A 200 28.67 3.06 -15.06
C VAL A 200 29.24 3.89 -13.92
N MET A 201 30.39 3.49 -13.39
CA MET A 201 31.04 4.15 -12.25
C MET A 201 32.46 4.59 -12.63
N ARG A 202 32.60 5.21 -13.81
CA ARG A 202 33.91 5.59 -14.33
C ARG A 202 34.47 6.79 -13.59
N GLY A 203 35.78 6.77 -13.34
CA GLY A 203 36.43 7.93 -12.76
C GLY A 203 36.36 9.16 -13.68
N GLY A 204 36.37 10.35 -13.07
CA GLY A 204 36.32 11.61 -13.80
C GLY A 204 37.59 11.83 -14.63
N ARG A 205 37.45 12.50 -15.78
CA ARG A 205 38.59 12.90 -16.61
C ARG A 205 39.33 14.09 -15.97
N GLY A 206 40.66 14.03 -15.93
CA GLY A 206 41.50 15.13 -15.47
C GLY A 206 41.47 16.34 -16.41
N GLN A 207 41.65 17.54 -15.85
CA GLN A 207 41.67 18.79 -16.62
C GLN A 207 42.91 18.85 -17.52
N ASN A 208 42.76 19.41 -18.72
CA ASN A 208 43.90 19.66 -19.62
C ASN A 208 44.91 20.62 -18.98
N ALA A 209 46.19 20.41 -19.28
CA ALA A 209 47.27 21.29 -18.83
C ALA A 209 47.14 22.72 -19.38
N GLY A 210 47.65 23.69 -18.62
CA GLY A 210 47.84 25.05 -19.12
C GLY A 210 48.96 25.12 -20.14
N LEU A 211 48.75 25.88 -21.21
CA LEU A 211 49.73 26.02 -22.29
C LEU A 211 51.06 26.62 -21.78
N GLY A 212 52.15 26.27 -22.46
CA GLY A 212 53.47 26.88 -22.28
C GLY A 212 53.64 28.12 -23.15
N ALA A 213 54.90 28.53 -23.34
CA ALA A 213 55.26 29.64 -24.21
C ALA A 213 56.57 29.35 -24.95
N HIS A 214 56.59 29.68 -26.23
CA HIS A 214 57.83 29.72 -26.99
C HIS A 214 58.78 30.77 -26.45
N GLY A 215 60.07 30.51 -26.60
CA GLY A 215 61.09 31.48 -26.24
C GLY A 215 61.05 32.73 -27.13
N GLU A 216 61.41 33.88 -26.57
CA GLU A 216 61.41 35.15 -27.31
C GLU A 216 62.48 35.13 -28.42
N ASN A 217 62.05 35.32 -29.67
CA ASN A 217 62.96 35.48 -30.80
C ASN A 217 63.68 36.82 -30.69
N ARG A 218 65.01 36.83 -30.83
CA ARG A 218 65.80 38.07 -30.83
C ARG A 218 66.00 38.59 -32.25
N PRO A 219 65.89 39.91 -32.46
CA PRO A 219 66.07 40.51 -33.78
C PRO A 219 67.54 40.45 -34.23
N ALA A 220 67.75 40.54 -35.55
CA ALA A 220 69.07 40.74 -36.12
C ALA A 220 69.63 42.12 -35.76
N VAL A 221 70.93 42.20 -35.51
CA VAL A 221 71.68 43.45 -35.35
C VAL A 221 72.36 43.80 -36.69
N LEU A 222 72.55 45.09 -36.96
CA LEU A 222 73.10 45.57 -38.23
C LEU A 222 74.59 45.19 -38.35
N LYS A 223 75.02 44.68 -39.50
CA LYS A 223 76.43 44.28 -39.72
C LYS A 223 77.31 45.48 -40.08
N LEU A 224 78.62 45.37 -39.86
CA LEU A 224 79.61 46.40 -40.20
C LEU A 224 79.63 46.72 -41.70
N ALA A 225 79.48 45.72 -42.57
CA ALA A 225 79.39 45.95 -44.00
C ALA A 225 78.17 46.80 -44.40
N GLN A 226 77.11 46.78 -43.58
CA GLN A 226 75.91 47.57 -43.77
C GLN A 226 76.02 48.96 -43.11
N SER A 227 76.71 49.06 -41.97
CA SER A 227 76.82 50.32 -41.20
C SER A 227 78.05 51.17 -41.54
N ALA A 228 79.13 50.60 -42.09
CA ALA A 228 80.37 51.29 -42.43
C ALA A 228 81.10 50.65 -43.65
N PRO A 229 80.50 50.67 -44.86
CA PRO A 229 81.02 49.99 -46.05
C PRO A 229 82.42 50.45 -46.47
N ASN A 230 82.79 51.70 -46.18
CA ASN A 230 84.10 52.26 -46.54
C ASN A 230 85.28 51.57 -45.82
N LEU A 231 85.05 51.02 -44.62
CA LEU A 231 86.08 50.29 -43.88
C LEU A 231 86.30 48.89 -44.49
N ILE A 232 85.23 48.24 -44.93
CA ILE A 232 85.32 46.97 -45.67
C ILE A 232 86.12 47.18 -46.96
N LYS A 233 85.82 48.23 -47.71
CA LYS A 233 86.56 48.57 -48.93
C LYS A 233 88.05 48.82 -48.68
N CYS A 234 88.42 49.53 -47.60
CA CYS A 234 89.83 49.69 -47.23
C CYS A 234 90.51 48.34 -46.95
N ALA A 235 89.84 47.41 -46.24
CA ALA A 235 90.40 46.08 -46.01
C ALA A 235 90.59 45.29 -47.32
N GLU A 236 89.69 45.44 -48.29
CA GLU A 236 89.77 44.77 -49.59
C GLU A 236 90.92 45.32 -50.44
N ASP A 237 91.02 46.65 -50.54
CA ASP A 237 92.00 47.34 -51.38
C ASP A 237 93.44 47.22 -50.85
N HIS A 238 93.59 47.09 -49.53
CA HIS A 238 94.89 47.27 -48.87
C HIS A 238 95.25 46.15 -47.88
N GLY A 239 94.36 45.20 -47.65
CA GLY A 239 94.56 44.11 -46.69
C GLY A 239 94.25 44.51 -45.24
N LEU A 240 94.14 43.48 -44.40
CA LEU A 240 93.96 43.61 -42.95
C LEU A 240 95.33 43.58 -42.26
N SER A 241 95.55 44.52 -41.34
CA SER A 241 96.71 44.49 -40.47
C SER A 241 96.29 44.57 -39.01
N SER A 242 97.05 43.89 -38.15
CA SER A 242 96.83 43.92 -36.71
C SER A 242 97.32 45.21 -36.08
N GLY A 243 96.68 45.60 -34.98
CA GLY A 243 97.15 46.73 -34.17
C GLY A 243 98.51 46.43 -33.52
N TYR A 244 99.45 47.37 -33.64
CA TYR A 244 100.74 47.33 -32.95
C TYR A 244 100.54 47.53 -31.43
N ASN A 245 100.88 46.52 -30.62
CA ASN A 245 100.86 46.65 -29.17
C ASN A 245 102.13 47.37 -28.67
N ARG A 246 101.99 48.65 -28.32
CA ARG A 246 103.13 49.46 -27.83
C ARG A 246 103.75 48.94 -26.54
N ARG A 247 103.04 48.16 -25.71
CA ARG A 247 103.57 47.65 -24.42
C ARG A 247 104.40 46.38 -24.57
N THR A 248 104.11 45.54 -25.56
CA THR A 248 104.81 44.25 -25.75
C THR A 248 105.74 44.26 -26.97
N GLN A 249 105.76 45.35 -27.76
CA GLN A 249 106.51 45.45 -29.02
C GLN A 249 106.31 44.24 -29.96
N ARG A 250 105.12 43.62 -29.90
CA ARG A 250 104.73 42.50 -30.75
C ARG A 250 103.50 42.88 -31.55
N TRP A 251 103.54 42.50 -32.82
CA TRP A 251 102.38 42.45 -33.69
C TRP A 251 101.54 41.25 -33.24
N ASN A 252 100.31 41.47 -32.76
CA ASN A 252 99.37 40.35 -32.69
C ASN A 252 99.07 39.91 -34.13
N PRO A 253 98.85 38.65 -34.48
CA PRO A 253 98.23 38.35 -35.78
C PRO A 253 96.85 39.02 -35.85
N ALA A 254 96.39 39.43 -37.03
CA ALA A 254 95.03 39.94 -37.19
C ALA A 254 94.07 38.80 -36.78
N GLU A 255 93.37 38.98 -35.66
CA GLU A 255 92.48 37.94 -35.11
C GLU A 255 91.21 37.76 -35.96
N ILE A 256 90.99 38.60 -36.98
CA ILE A 256 89.84 38.56 -37.89
C ILE A 256 90.31 38.62 -39.34
N ASP A 257 89.60 37.91 -40.22
CA ASP A 257 89.80 37.97 -41.67
C ASP A 257 88.72 38.85 -42.35
N LEU A 258 88.84 39.02 -43.68
CA LEU A 258 87.94 39.83 -44.49
C LEU A 258 86.50 39.29 -44.55
N ASN A 259 86.33 37.97 -44.45
CA ASN A 259 85.02 37.33 -44.43
C ASN A 259 84.34 37.50 -43.07
N GLU A 260 85.08 37.36 -41.97
CA GLU A 260 84.61 37.68 -40.61
C GLU A 260 84.21 39.16 -40.51
N LEU A 261 85.02 40.07 -41.08
CA LEU A 261 84.74 41.50 -41.13
C LEU A 261 83.42 41.83 -41.84
N ARG A 262 83.11 41.13 -42.95
CA ARG A 262 81.88 41.34 -43.74
C ARG A 262 80.64 40.76 -43.07
N HIS A 263 80.74 39.58 -42.46
CA HIS A 263 79.56 38.80 -42.09
C HIS A 263 79.28 38.70 -40.59
N GLN A 264 80.28 38.95 -39.73
CA GLN A 264 80.23 38.69 -38.29
C GLN A 264 80.42 39.94 -37.43
N VAL A 265 80.98 41.03 -37.96
CA VAL A 265 81.19 42.26 -37.17
C VAL A 265 79.91 43.10 -37.13
N VAL A 266 79.53 43.61 -35.96
CA VAL A 266 78.25 44.33 -35.72
C VAL A 266 78.39 45.78 -35.26
N ALA A 267 79.55 46.19 -34.70
CA ALA A 267 79.71 47.55 -34.19
C ALA A 267 81.17 48.03 -34.16
N LEU A 268 81.31 49.36 -34.21
CA LEU A 268 82.53 50.14 -34.00
C LEU A 268 82.34 51.08 -32.81
N ALA A 269 83.29 51.10 -31.87
CA ALA A 269 83.62 52.37 -31.21
C ALA A 269 84.60 53.12 -32.14
N TYR A 270 84.08 53.84 -33.13
CA TYR A 270 84.91 54.66 -33.99
C TYR A 270 85.21 56.00 -33.29
N ARG A 271 86.50 56.33 -33.12
CA ARG A 271 86.94 57.71 -32.84
C ARG A 271 87.91 58.10 -33.94
N GLY A 272 87.36 58.68 -35.01
CA GLY A 272 88.15 59.32 -36.06
C GLY A 272 88.62 60.71 -35.64
N PRO A 273 89.51 61.35 -36.41
CA PRO A 273 89.88 62.75 -36.22
C PRO A 273 88.72 63.74 -36.46
N ASP A 274 87.67 63.32 -37.19
CA ASP A 274 86.60 64.22 -37.73
C ASP A 274 85.19 63.99 -37.11
N ASP A 275 85.11 63.51 -35.86
CA ASP A 275 83.94 63.58 -34.95
C ASP A 275 82.53 63.15 -35.46
N SER A 276 82.43 62.09 -36.28
CA SER A 276 81.12 61.44 -36.55
C SER A 276 80.89 60.24 -35.62
N GLN A 277 79.89 60.35 -34.73
CA GLN A 277 79.48 59.28 -33.82
C GLN A 277 78.64 58.23 -34.56
N VAL A 278 79.16 57.00 -34.67
CA VAL A 278 78.32 55.82 -34.94
C VAL A 278 77.83 55.29 -33.60
N PRO A 279 76.51 55.14 -33.37
CA PRO A 279 76.00 54.65 -32.09
C PRO A 279 76.49 53.22 -31.86
N ALA A 280 77.04 52.97 -30.66
CA ALA A 280 77.49 51.64 -30.27
C ALA A 280 76.29 50.68 -30.25
N GLN A 281 76.21 49.78 -31.23
CA GLN A 281 75.21 48.72 -31.20
C GLN A 281 75.64 47.64 -30.20
N ALA A 282 74.69 47.15 -29.40
CA ALA A 282 74.90 46.01 -28.53
C ALA A 282 75.15 44.74 -29.38
N LEU A 283 75.93 43.80 -28.84
CA LEU A 283 76.04 42.46 -29.44
C LEU A 283 74.64 41.80 -29.50
N PRO A 284 74.34 40.97 -30.50
CA PRO A 284 73.05 40.28 -30.56
C PRO A 284 72.81 39.45 -29.29
N LEU A 285 71.55 39.40 -28.87
CA LEU A 285 71.12 38.69 -27.69
C LEU A 285 70.86 37.21 -27.99
N ASP A 286 71.01 36.37 -26.96
CA ASP A 286 70.60 34.96 -27.03
C ASP A 286 69.08 34.89 -27.12
N GLY A 287 68.58 33.87 -27.83
CA GLY A 287 67.14 33.59 -27.87
C GLY A 287 66.63 33.30 -26.47
N GLY A 288 65.42 33.75 -26.13
CA GLY A 288 64.82 33.40 -24.84
C GLY A 288 64.57 31.89 -24.76
N ASP A 289 64.76 31.28 -23.60
CA ASP A 289 64.38 29.87 -23.39
C ASP A 289 62.85 29.72 -23.45
N ALA A 290 62.38 28.58 -23.97
CA ALA A 290 60.97 28.24 -23.91
C ALA A 290 60.54 27.95 -22.47
N ARG A 291 59.29 28.29 -22.13
CA ARG A 291 58.70 27.94 -20.84
C ARG A 291 57.72 26.78 -21.03
N PRO A 292 57.91 25.62 -20.38
CA PRO A 292 56.96 24.52 -20.49
C PRO A 292 55.61 24.93 -19.90
N GLY A 293 54.53 24.40 -20.46
CA GLY A 293 53.20 24.43 -19.86
C GLY A 293 53.10 23.56 -18.60
N GLY A 294 51.97 23.61 -17.90
CA GLY A 294 51.75 22.85 -16.67
C GLY A 294 51.58 21.35 -16.89
N LYS A 295 51.40 20.60 -15.79
CA LYS A 295 51.05 19.17 -15.84
C LYS A 295 49.55 19.00 -16.13
N PRO A 296 49.11 18.04 -16.94
CA PRO A 296 47.69 17.70 -17.00
C PRO A 296 47.23 17.08 -15.69
N GLY A 297 45.95 17.22 -15.38
CA GLY A 297 45.35 16.55 -14.22
C GLY A 297 45.32 15.04 -14.42
N ASN A 298 45.67 14.28 -13.38
CA ASN A 298 45.52 12.83 -13.32
C ASN A 298 44.07 12.38 -13.54
N GLY A 299 43.90 11.16 -14.02
CA GLY A 299 42.59 10.50 -14.07
C GLY A 299 42.04 10.19 -12.68
N GLY A 300 40.72 10.37 -12.50
CA GLY A 300 40.01 10.04 -11.27
C GLY A 300 39.79 8.53 -11.10
N ASP A 301 39.62 8.08 -9.86
CA ASP A 301 39.39 6.66 -9.57
C ASP A 301 37.94 6.24 -9.85
N ALA A 302 37.71 4.98 -10.19
CA ALA A 302 36.36 4.46 -10.36
C ALA A 302 35.63 4.27 -9.02
N GLY A 303 34.31 4.12 -9.08
CA GLY A 303 33.47 3.74 -7.94
C GLY A 303 33.52 2.24 -7.66
N THR A 304 33.08 1.86 -6.46
CA THR A 304 32.94 0.48 -6.00
C THR A 304 31.49 0.05 -6.08
N LEU A 305 31.24 -1.17 -6.59
CA LEU A 305 29.94 -1.82 -6.51
C LEU A 305 29.87 -2.66 -5.25
N TYR A 306 28.88 -2.40 -4.39
CA TYR A 306 28.50 -3.27 -3.28
C TYR A 306 27.19 -3.96 -3.66
N THR A 307 27.12 -5.29 -3.60
CA THR A 307 25.91 -6.00 -3.98
C THR A 307 25.74 -7.31 -3.24
N ASN A 308 24.50 -7.78 -3.09
CA ASN A 308 24.22 -9.12 -2.58
C ASN A 308 24.19 -10.21 -3.67
N LEU A 309 24.30 -9.83 -4.96
CA LEU A 309 24.30 -10.78 -6.09
C LEU A 309 25.67 -10.81 -6.77
N SER A 310 26.32 -11.98 -6.79
CA SER A 310 27.67 -12.16 -7.36
C SER A 310 27.78 -11.80 -8.83
N ASP A 311 26.73 -12.08 -9.60
CA ASP A 311 26.76 -11.99 -11.06
C ASP A 311 26.62 -10.55 -11.56
N LEU A 312 26.34 -9.58 -10.69
CA LEU A 312 26.12 -8.19 -11.09
C LEU A 312 27.40 -7.44 -11.45
N ALA A 313 28.56 -7.97 -11.07
CA ALA A 313 29.85 -7.37 -11.40
C ALA A 313 30.08 -7.23 -12.92
N ARG A 314 29.45 -8.08 -13.75
CA ARG A 314 29.56 -8.04 -15.23
C ARG A 314 28.73 -6.93 -15.88
N TYR A 315 27.75 -6.39 -15.17
CA TYR A 315 26.93 -5.26 -15.64
C TYR A 315 27.48 -3.90 -15.19
N ALA A 316 28.62 -3.88 -14.51
CA ALA A 316 29.21 -2.67 -13.94
C ALA A 316 30.52 -2.28 -14.66
N ASP A 317 30.54 -1.10 -15.27
CA ASP A 317 31.78 -0.48 -15.74
C ASP A 317 32.48 0.23 -14.57
N ARG A 318 33.65 -0.28 -14.21
CA ARG A 318 34.47 0.19 -13.08
C ARG A 318 35.83 0.70 -13.54
N SER A 319 35.92 1.25 -14.76
CA SER A 319 37.18 1.77 -15.29
C SER A 319 37.56 3.13 -14.69
N GLY A 320 38.85 3.34 -14.41
CA GLY A 320 39.34 4.64 -13.96
C GLY A 320 39.26 5.70 -15.07
N GLY A 321 39.13 6.96 -14.68
CA GLY A 321 39.10 8.09 -15.60
C GLY A 321 40.44 8.32 -16.28
N THR A 322 40.45 8.96 -17.45
CA THR A 322 41.69 9.33 -18.16
C THR A 322 42.24 10.67 -17.65
N ALA A 323 43.55 10.87 -17.73
CA ALA A 323 44.17 12.16 -17.50
C ALA A 323 43.77 13.20 -18.57
N GLY A 324 44.03 14.48 -18.25
CA GLY A 324 43.90 15.57 -19.21
C GLY A 324 44.97 15.53 -20.31
N ASN A 325 44.76 16.29 -21.37
CA ASN A 325 45.74 16.42 -22.45
C ASN A 325 46.96 17.22 -21.99
N VAL A 326 48.17 16.76 -22.35
CA VAL A 326 49.43 17.46 -22.12
C VAL A 326 49.54 18.72 -23.00
N ALA A 327 50.21 19.76 -22.50
CA ALA A 327 50.38 21.04 -23.20
C ALA A 327 51.37 21.00 -24.38
N GLY A 328 52.06 19.89 -24.62
CA GLY A 328 52.96 19.70 -25.76
C GLY A 328 54.40 20.20 -25.53
N SER A 329 55.12 20.47 -26.64
CA SER A 329 56.52 20.95 -26.62
C SER A 329 56.63 22.36 -27.20
N TYR A 330 57.50 23.17 -26.61
CA TYR A 330 57.70 24.57 -26.98
C TYR A 330 59.15 24.81 -27.41
N GLY A 331 59.34 25.33 -28.63
CA GLY A 331 60.64 25.72 -29.15
C GLY A 331 61.21 26.97 -28.47
N GLY A 332 62.50 26.98 -28.19
CA GLY A 332 63.21 28.16 -27.70
C GLY A 332 63.36 29.21 -28.81
N GLY A 333 63.59 30.46 -28.39
CA GLY A 333 63.64 31.61 -29.29
C GLY A 333 64.86 31.55 -30.20
N THR A 334 64.74 32.09 -31.41
CA THR A 334 65.87 32.23 -32.32
C THR A 334 66.86 33.26 -31.78
N ALA A 335 68.16 32.93 -31.83
CA ALA A 335 69.21 33.87 -31.45
C ALA A 335 69.28 35.06 -32.42
N GLY A 336 69.71 36.22 -31.93
CA GLY A 336 69.95 37.37 -32.80
C GLY A 336 71.16 37.13 -33.70
N THR A 337 71.12 37.58 -34.96
CA THR A 337 72.20 37.42 -35.93
C THR A 337 73.01 38.71 -36.11
N PRO A 338 74.29 38.66 -36.53
CA PRO A 338 75.10 37.48 -36.91
C PRO A 338 75.60 36.64 -35.72
N THR A 339 75.85 35.35 -35.97
CA THR A 339 76.39 34.38 -35.02
C THR A 339 77.53 33.60 -35.67
N PRO A 340 78.79 33.73 -35.23
CA PRO A 340 79.27 34.59 -34.15
C PRO A 340 79.20 36.08 -34.50
N ALA A 341 79.10 36.93 -33.48
CA ALA A 341 79.14 38.38 -33.54
C ALA A 341 80.45 38.92 -32.92
N ILE A 342 81.07 39.87 -33.61
CA ILE A 342 82.31 40.52 -33.19
C ILE A 342 82.03 42.02 -32.99
N LYS A 343 82.37 42.53 -31.80
CA LYS A 343 82.36 43.96 -31.49
C LYS A 343 83.79 44.49 -31.56
N LEU A 344 84.01 45.58 -32.29
CA LEU A 344 85.32 46.20 -32.40
C LEU A 344 85.47 47.36 -31.42
N ALA A 345 86.56 47.35 -30.65
CA ALA A 345 86.99 48.46 -29.80
C ALA A 345 87.54 49.60 -30.66
N TYR A 346 88.05 49.27 -31.86
CA TYR A 346 88.58 50.23 -32.82
C TYR A 346 88.62 49.61 -34.23
N ALA A 347 88.33 50.40 -35.26
CA ALA A 347 88.76 50.11 -36.63
C ALA A 347 89.11 51.41 -37.38
N GLY A 348 90.23 51.41 -38.10
CA GLY A 348 90.65 52.57 -38.88
C GLY A 348 91.64 52.21 -39.99
N CYS A 349 91.49 52.82 -41.16
CA CYS A 349 92.37 52.64 -42.30
C CYS A 349 93.63 53.51 -42.10
N GLN A 350 94.78 52.88 -41.79
CA GLN A 350 96.00 53.60 -41.41
C GLN A 350 97.20 53.17 -42.24
N THR A 351 98.20 54.05 -42.34
CA THR A 351 99.51 53.72 -42.91
C THR A 351 100.42 53.18 -41.81
N GLN A 352 100.87 51.94 -41.94
CA GLN A 352 101.80 51.28 -41.03
C GLN A 352 103.17 51.09 -41.70
N VAL A 353 104.24 51.16 -40.91
CA VAL A 353 105.62 50.96 -41.38
C VAL A 353 106.13 49.64 -40.80
N ILE A 354 106.45 48.66 -41.66
CA ILE A 354 106.99 47.35 -41.23
C ILE A 354 108.51 47.36 -41.39
N HIS A 355 109.23 47.09 -40.29
CA HIS A 355 110.68 46.88 -40.29
C HIS A 355 111.02 45.39 -40.38
N GLN A 356 111.96 45.00 -41.26
CA GLN A 356 112.40 43.60 -41.38
C GLN A 356 113.35 43.21 -40.23
N PRO A 357 113.33 41.95 -39.75
CA PRO A 357 114.31 41.48 -38.77
C PRO A 357 115.69 41.50 -39.41
N GLY A 358 116.52 42.50 -39.07
CA GLY A 358 117.83 42.73 -39.69
C GLY A 358 118.19 44.20 -39.97
N GLY A 359 117.31 45.17 -39.67
CA GLY A 359 117.71 46.60 -39.62
C GLY A 359 117.65 47.39 -40.95
N GLY A 360 116.92 46.91 -41.96
CA GLY A 360 116.69 47.66 -43.22
C GLY A 360 115.57 48.72 -43.14
N PRO A 361 115.51 49.69 -44.08
CA PRO A 361 114.47 50.72 -44.15
C PRO A 361 113.08 50.10 -44.33
N GLY A 362 112.14 50.49 -43.46
CA GLY A 362 110.81 49.87 -43.38
C GLY A 362 109.90 50.22 -44.55
N ARG A 363 109.05 49.28 -44.99
CA ARG A 363 108.06 49.48 -46.05
C ARG A 363 106.77 50.04 -45.46
N ALA A 364 106.30 51.18 -45.99
CA ALA A 364 104.99 51.74 -45.64
C ALA A 364 103.89 50.98 -46.40
N ILE A 365 102.96 50.39 -45.66
CA ILE A 365 101.76 49.76 -46.21
C ILE A 365 100.53 50.44 -45.60
N ARG A 366 99.51 50.72 -46.42
CA ARG A 366 98.19 51.08 -45.91
C ARG A 366 97.47 49.79 -45.55
N ALA A 367 96.75 49.76 -44.45
CA ALA A 367 95.97 48.60 -44.06
C ALA A 367 94.84 49.01 -43.11
N LEU A 368 93.75 48.23 -43.08
CA LEU A 368 92.73 48.39 -42.06
C LEU A 368 93.27 47.84 -40.73
N VAL A 369 93.38 48.70 -39.73
CA VAL A 369 93.78 48.36 -38.37
C VAL A 369 92.54 48.18 -37.52
N VAL A 370 92.37 47.00 -36.94
CA VAL A 370 91.20 46.60 -36.15
C VAL A 370 91.63 46.11 -34.77
N ARG A 371 90.81 46.38 -33.76
CA ARG A 371 90.94 45.83 -32.42
C ARG A 371 89.61 45.25 -31.98
N VAL A 372 89.58 43.97 -31.69
CA VAL A 372 88.40 43.29 -31.14
C VAL A 372 88.21 43.72 -29.68
N GLU A 373 87.00 44.14 -29.33
CA GLU A 373 86.58 44.40 -27.95
C GLU A 373 86.05 43.13 -27.31
N ALA A 374 85.12 42.46 -28.01
CA ALA A 374 84.42 41.29 -27.52
C ALA A 374 83.93 40.44 -28.69
N ARG A 375 83.85 39.12 -28.46
CA ARG A 375 83.13 38.18 -29.32
C ARG A 375 81.98 37.59 -28.53
N LYS A 376 80.84 37.40 -29.16
CA LYS A 376 79.73 36.62 -28.61
C LYS A 376 79.21 35.72 -29.72
N THR A 377 78.88 34.48 -29.36
CA THR A 377 78.14 33.58 -30.25
C THR A 377 76.73 33.47 -29.66
N PRO A 378 75.77 34.29 -30.12
CA PRO A 378 74.40 34.20 -29.65
C PRO A 378 73.86 32.78 -29.83
N VAL A 379 73.33 32.19 -28.77
CA VAL A 379 72.80 30.82 -28.81
C VAL A 379 71.27 30.87 -28.91
N HIS A 380 70.69 29.91 -29.63
CA HIS A 380 69.24 29.71 -29.62
C HIS A 380 68.78 29.38 -28.20
N GLY A 381 67.61 29.88 -27.81
CA GLY A 381 67.00 29.46 -26.55
C GLY A 381 66.76 27.96 -26.54
N ARG A 382 66.84 27.35 -25.36
CA ARG A 382 66.52 25.93 -25.19
C ARG A 382 65.02 25.72 -25.35
N GLY A 383 64.65 24.64 -26.05
CA GLY A 383 63.27 24.16 -26.06
C GLY A 383 62.88 23.54 -24.71
N ALA A 384 61.58 23.43 -24.47
CA ALA A 384 61.04 22.82 -23.25
C ALA A 384 59.83 21.92 -23.58
N THR A 385 59.80 20.73 -23.00
CA THR A 385 58.67 19.79 -23.11
C THR A 385 57.85 19.84 -21.82
N SER A 386 56.53 19.95 -21.94
CA SER A 386 55.66 19.92 -20.78
C SER A 386 55.64 18.54 -20.12
N PRO A 387 55.59 18.47 -18.78
CA PRO A 387 55.50 17.22 -18.05
C PRO A 387 54.16 16.50 -18.31
N ALA A 388 54.20 15.17 -18.33
CA ALA A 388 53.00 14.33 -18.42
C ALA A 388 52.25 14.23 -17.07
N ALA A 389 51.05 13.66 -17.08
CA ALA A 389 50.33 13.31 -15.85
C ALA A 389 51.10 12.24 -15.07
N ASP A 390 51.06 12.32 -13.75
CA ASP A 390 51.68 11.32 -12.87
C ASP A 390 50.89 10.00 -12.93
N ARG A 391 49.57 10.09 -13.15
CA ARG A 391 48.66 8.95 -13.32
C ARG A 391 47.77 9.13 -14.56
N PRO A 392 48.11 8.48 -15.69
CA PRO A 392 47.39 8.66 -16.97
C PRO A 392 45.98 8.07 -16.96
N VAL A 393 45.73 7.04 -16.13
CA VAL A 393 44.41 6.45 -15.90
C VAL A 393 44.25 6.20 -14.40
N GLY A 394 43.10 6.55 -13.83
CA GLY A 394 42.80 6.26 -12.43
C GLY A 394 42.72 4.76 -12.14
N SER A 395 42.68 4.42 -10.86
CA SER A 395 42.51 3.04 -10.41
C SER A 395 41.13 2.52 -10.82
N ALA A 396 41.07 1.26 -11.27
CA ALA A 396 39.82 0.56 -11.49
C ALA A 396 39.12 0.25 -10.15
N GLY A 397 37.80 0.16 -10.18
CA GLY A 397 36.95 -0.05 -9.02
C GLY A 397 36.72 -1.53 -8.73
N ASN A 398 36.30 -1.85 -7.51
CA ASN A 398 36.04 -3.21 -7.07
C ASN A 398 34.54 -3.55 -7.07
N ALA A 399 34.22 -4.83 -7.03
CA ALA A 399 32.88 -5.34 -6.77
C ALA A 399 32.96 -6.18 -5.51
N VAL A 400 32.16 -5.84 -4.50
CA VAL A 400 32.14 -6.46 -3.18
C VAL A 400 30.78 -7.13 -3.02
N VAL A 401 30.80 -8.45 -2.87
CA VAL A 401 29.58 -9.23 -2.59
C VAL A 401 29.34 -9.23 -1.08
N VAL A 402 28.16 -8.81 -0.65
CA VAL A 402 27.73 -8.74 0.75
C VAL A 402 26.60 -9.75 0.95
N ASP A 403 26.73 -10.64 1.94
CA ASP A 403 25.69 -11.62 2.27
C ASP A 403 24.49 -10.93 2.94
N SER A 404 23.51 -10.55 2.12
CA SER A 404 22.29 -9.84 2.55
C SER A 404 21.15 -10.08 1.53
N PRO A 405 20.63 -11.31 1.43
CA PRO A 405 19.57 -11.64 0.46
C PRO A 405 18.27 -10.85 0.71
N GLU A 406 17.95 -10.56 1.97
CA GLU A 406 16.78 -9.75 2.38
C GLU A 406 17.09 -8.25 2.45
N GLY A 407 18.29 -7.82 2.04
CA GLY A 407 18.73 -6.43 2.13
C GLY A 407 17.88 -5.44 1.32
N TRP A 408 16.96 -5.93 0.47
CA TRP A 408 16.00 -5.10 -0.25
C TRP A 408 14.79 -4.68 0.61
N VAL A 409 14.45 -5.44 1.66
CA VAL A 409 13.28 -5.16 2.50
C VAL A 409 13.53 -3.92 3.35
N HIS A 410 12.67 -2.92 3.17
CA HIS A 410 12.76 -1.65 3.90
C HIS A 410 11.34 -1.15 4.25
N PRO A 411 11.10 -0.59 5.47
CA PRO A 411 9.77 -0.15 5.90
C PRO A 411 9.05 0.75 4.89
N HIS A 412 9.79 1.64 4.20
CA HIS A 412 9.21 2.56 3.23
C HIS A 412 8.69 1.87 1.96
N ALA A 413 9.37 0.82 1.49
CA ALA A 413 8.93 0.07 0.31
C ALA A 413 7.72 -0.81 0.66
N ILE A 414 7.73 -1.41 1.86
CA ILE A 414 6.61 -2.21 2.37
C ILE A 414 5.36 -1.36 2.54
N GLU A 415 5.48 -0.15 3.11
CA GLU A 415 4.32 0.73 3.30
C GLU A 415 3.61 1.02 1.97
N LEU A 416 4.38 1.31 0.92
CA LEU A 416 3.83 1.59 -0.40
C LEU A 416 3.21 0.35 -1.08
N GLY A 417 3.70 -0.84 -0.76
CA GLY A 417 3.06 -2.09 -1.16
C GLY A 417 1.72 -2.30 -0.46
N ILE A 418 1.65 -2.02 0.85
CA ILE A 418 0.41 -2.10 1.63
C ILE A 418 -0.62 -1.10 1.08
N THR A 419 -0.24 0.17 0.88
CA THR A 419 -1.14 1.19 0.33
C THR A 419 -1.72 0.77 -1.03
N PHE A 420 -0.88 0.20 -1.92
CA PHE A 420 -1.36 -0.32 -3.19
C PHE A 420 -2.37 -1.47 -3.03
N ALA A 421 -2.12 -2.39 -2.11
CA ALA A 421 -3.02 -3.50 -1.83
C ALA A 421 -4.36 -3.05 -1.22
N GLU A 422 -4.32 -2.05 -0.34
CA GLU A 422 -5.52 -1.46 0.26
C GLU A 422 -6.37 -0.75 -0.78
N ASP A 423 -5.75 0.05 -1.65
CA ASP A 423 -6.46 0.69 -2.78
C ASP A 423 -7.08 -0.36 -3.70
N ALA A 424 -6.37 -1.45 -4.01
CA ALA A 424 -6.93 -2.55 -4.77
C ALA A 424 -8.14 -3.18 -4.04
N PHE A 425 -8.04 -3.41 -2.72
CA PHE A 425 -9.11 -4.03 -1.94
C PHE A 425 -10.35 -3.14 -1.80
N ILE A 426 -10.17 -1.84 -1.52
CA ILE A 426 -11.26 -0.85 -1.43
C ILE A 426 -12.02 -0.75 -2.76
N ASN A 427 -11.30 -0.83 -3.89
CA ASN A 427 -11.88 -0.79 -5.23
C ASN A 427 -12.32 -2.18 -5.76
N ASP A 428 -12.51 -3.16 -4.88
CA ASP A 428 -13.02 -4.50 -5.20
C ASP A 428 -12.12 -5.36 -6.11
N PHE A 429 -10.84 -4.98 -6.28
CA PHE A 429 -9.81 -5.81 -6.92
C PHE A 429 -9.23 -6.82 -5.93
N ARG A 430 -10.10 -7.67 -5.38
CA ARG A 430 -9.79 -8.58 -4.26
C ARG A 430 -8.65 -9.55 -4.54
N GLU A 431 -8.60 -10.13 -5.74
CA GLU A 431 -7.52 -11.04 -6.14
C GLU A 431 -6.17 -10.34 -6.29
N LEU A 432 -6.18 -9.10 -6.80
CA LEU A 432 -4.96 -8.27 -6.90
C LEU A 432 -4.45 -7.93 -5.49
N ALA A 433 -5.34 -7.49 -4.60
CA ALA A 433 -5.01 -7.19 -3.21
C ALA A 433 -4.46 -8.42 -2.49
N LYS A 434 -5.12 -9.58 -2.63
CA LYS A 434 -4.69 -10.84 -2.04
C LYS A 434 -3.30 -11.24 -2.53
N SER A 435 -3.09 -11.23 -3.86
CA SER A 435 -1.79 -11.58 -4.45
C SER A 435 -0.67 -10.68 -3.95
N GLU A 436 -0.93 -9.37 -3.78
CA GLU A 436 0.06 -8.44 -3.26
C GLU A 436 0.35 -8.69 -1.78
N LEU A 437 -0.69 -8.85 -0.96
CA LEU A 437 -0.55 -9.07 0.48
C LEU A 437 0.13 -10.41 0.80
N ASP A 438 -0.18 -11.48 0.06
CA ASP A 438 0.50 -12.77 0.17
C ASP A 438 2.01 -12.60 -0.12
N SER A 439 2.33 -11.80 -1.15
CA SER A 439 3.72 -11.50 -1.54
C SER A 439 4.46 -10.70 -0.46
N LEU A 440 3.81 -9.70 0.14
CA LEU A 440 4.35 -8.89 1.23
C LEU A 440 4.51 -9.72 2.51
N SER A 441 3.54 -10.56 2.85
CA SER A 441 3.61 -11.45 4.02
C SER A 441 4.81 -12.38 3.92
N ALA A 442 5.00 -13.04 2.78
CA ALA A 442 6.15 -13.94 2.58
C ALA A 442 7.49 -13.20 2.69
N ALA A 443 7.58 -11.98 2.15
CA ALA A 443 8.78 -11.14 2.25
C ALA A 443 9.07 -10.71 3.69
N LEU A 444 8.03 -10.31 4.44
CA LEU A 444 8.14 -9.91 5.84
C LEU A 444 8.52 -11.09 6.74
N ASP A 445 7.88 -12.25 6.60
CA ASP A 445 8.19 -13.45 7.39
C ASP A 445 9.66 -13.87 7.19
N THR A 446 10.16 -13.81 5.95
CA THR A 446 11.57 -14.09 5.63
C THR A 446 12.50 -13.04 6.26
N TYR A 447 12.16 -11.76 6.14
CA TYR A 447 12.97 -10.66 6.68
C TYR A 447 13.06 -10.68 8.21
N VAL A 448 11.94 -10.93 8.91
CA VAL A 448 11.90 -11.01 10.38
C VAL A 448 12.82 -12.13 10.91
N GLY A 449 12.97 -13.21 10.15
CA GLY A 449 13.90 -14.31 10.45
C GLY A 449 15.38 -14.02 10.13
N SER A 450 15.70 -12.90 9.48
CA SER A 450 17.04 -12.62 8.94
C SER A 450 18.00 -11.97 9.96
N ALA A 451 19.31 -12.11 9.70
CA ALA A 451 20.35 -11.40 10.47
C ALA A 451 20.28 -9.87 10.26
N VAL A 452 19.77 -9.42 9.11
CA VAL A 452 19.56 -7.99 8.80
C VAL A 452 18.56 -7.39 9.79
N PHE A 453 17.41 -8.04 9.97
CA PHE A 453 16.40 -7.61 10.94
C PHE A 453 16.94 -7.66 12.38
N ALA A 454 17.72 -8.68 12.74
CA ALA A 454 18.34 -8.75 14.07
C ALA A 454 19.18 -7.49 14.38
N SER A 455 19.86 -6.95 13.38
CA SER A 455 20.68 -5.72 13.47
C SER A 455 19.93 -4.40 13.25
N ALA A 456 18.65 -4.44 12.84
CA ALA A 456 17.83 -3.25 12.59
C ALA A 456 17.56 -2.44 13.87
N THR A 457 17.27 -1.13 13.71
CA THR A 457 16.99 -0.27 14.87
C THR A 457 15.67 -0.67 15.55
N PRO A 458 15.49 -0.39 16.86
CA PRO A 458 14.22 -0.67 17.55
C PRO A 458 13.00 -0.05 16.86
N GLU A 459 13.15 1.13 16.27
CA GLU A 459 12.09 1.84 15.55
C GLU A 459 11.72 1.10 14.25
N GLN A 460 12.72 0.67 13.47
CA GLN A 460 12.48 -0.14 12.26
C GLN A 460 11.79 -1.45 12.60
N LYS A 461 12.18 -2.10 13.71
CA LYS A 461 11.52 -3.32 14.20
C LYS A 461 10.06 -3.09 14.57
N ALA A 462 9.76 -1.98 15.25
CA ALA A 462 8.39 -1.62 15.60
C ALA A 462 7.52 -1.32 14.36
N GLN A 463 8.07 -0.59 13.38
CA GLN A 463 7.37 -0.30 12.12
C GLN A 463 7.05 -1.59 11.34
N ILE A 464 8.01 -2.49 11.21
CA ILE A 464 7.82 -3.77 10.52
C ILE A 464 6.77 -4.64 11.23
N ALA A 465 6.80 -4.70 12.56
CA ALA A 465 5.79 -5.44 13.32
C ALA A 465 4.36 -4.88 13.12
N GLN A 466 4.22 -3.56 13.00
CA GLN A 466 2.93 -2.92 12.70
C GLN A 466 2.46 -3.25 11.28
N GLN A 467 3.37 -3.18 10.30
CA GLN A 467 3.09 -3.52 8.90
C GLN A 467 2.69 -5.00 8.74
N GLU A 468 3.35 -5.91 9.47
CA GLU A 468 3.02 -7.33 9.51
C GLU A 468 1.59 -7.58 10.04
N LEU A 469 1.21 -6.93 11.15
CA LEU A 469 -0.15 -7.01 11.69
C LEU A 469 -1.20 -6.50 10.71
N ARG A 470 -0.91 -5.38 10.02
CA ARG A 470 -1.80 -4.79 9.01
C ARG A 470 -1.99 -5.72 7.82
N VAL A 471 -0.92 -6.28 7.27
CA VAL A 471 -0.96 -7.27 6.17
C VAL A 471 -1.79 -8.50 6.57
N ARG A 472 -1.54 -9.07 7.76
CA ARG A 472 -2.30 -10.23 8.27
C ARG A 472 -3.78 -9.91 8.48
N SER A 473 -4.11 -8.72 8.99
CA SER A 473 -5.50 -8.29 9.18
C SER A 473 -6.24 -8.23 7.84
N LEU A 474 -5.62 -7.64 6.81
CA LEU A 474 -6.22 -7.55 5.46
C LEU A 474 -6.38 -8.95 4.82
N LEU A 475 -5.37 -9.83 4.94
CA LEU A 475 -5.46 -11.21 4.46
C LEU A 475 -6.58 -11.98 5.16
N ASN A 476 -6.76 -11.79 6.48
CA ASN A 476 -7.84 -12.44 7.23
C ASN A 476 -9.23 -11.96 6.77
N ARG A 477 -9.40 -10.65 6.49
CA ARG A 477 -10.65 -10.12 5.91
C ARG A 477 -10.92 -10.72 4.54
N ILE A 478 -9.88 -10.81 3.70
CA ILE A 478 -9.98 -11.45 2.39
C ILE A 478 -10.40 -12.92 2.55
N ALA A 479 -9.73 -13.69 3.40
CA ALA A 479 -10.09 -15.08 3.65
C ALA A 479 -11.53 -15.25 4.22
N GLY A 480 -11.99 -14.31 5.03
CA GLY A 480 -13.33 -14.32 5.64
C GLY A 480 -14.49 -13.92 4.72
N ASN A 481 -14.25 -13.72 3.42
CA ASN A 481 -15.21 -13.12 2.48
C ASN A 481 -15.81 -11.78 2.96
N GLU A 482 -15.01 -11.01 3.72
CA GLU A 482 -15.35 -9.68 4.21
C GLU A 482 -14.86 -8.62 3.22
N ASP A 483 -15.53 -7.47 3.24
CA ASP A 483 -15.05 -6.26 2.58
C ASP A 483 -13.85 -5.64 3.31
N TYR A 484 -13.30 -4.57 2.75
CA TYR A 484 -12.17 -3.84 3.32
C TYR A 484 -12.38 -3.43 4.78
N PHE A 485 -13.62 -3.13 5.18
CA PHE A 485 -13.96 -2.67 6.53
C PHE A 485 -14.36 -3.82 7.48
N GLY A 486 -14.25 -5.08 7.05
CA GLY A 486 -14.57 -6.26 7.87
C GLY A 486 -16.06 -6.61 7.91
N ASN A 487 -16.87 -6.11 6.97
CA ASN A 487 -18.29 -6.45 6.89
C ASN A 487 -18.54 -7.56 5.85
N PRO A 488 -19.57 -8.40 6.05
CA PRO A 488 -19.90 -9.44 5.08
C PRO A 488 -20.42 -8.83 3.77
N SER A 489 -20.42 -9.63 2.71
CA SER A 489 -21.07 -9.26 1.45
C SER A 489 -22.55 -8.88 1.66
N ASN A 490 -23.00 -7.83 0.98
CA ASN A 490 -24.35 -7.25 1.09
C ASN A 490 -24.71 -6.74 2.50
N TRP A 491 -23.70 -6.37 3.30
CA TRP A 491 -23.92 -5.76 4.62
C TRP A 491 -24.61 -4.39 4.54
N VAL A 492 -25.42 -4.11 5.56
CA VAL A 492 -26.15 -2.86 5.73
C VAL A 492 -25.78 -2.22 7.07
N PRO A 493 -25.45 -0.92 7.11
CA PRO A 493 -25.25 -0.22 8.36
C PRO A 493 -26.55 -0.11 9.16
N ALA A 494 -26.45 -0.33 10.48
CA ALA A 494 -27.57 -0.21 11.39
C ALA A 494 -28.16 1.21 11.43
N LEU A 495 -27.33 2.23 11.28
CA LEU A 495 -27.77 3.62 11.18
C LEU A 495 -28.40 3.89 9.80
N SER A 496 -29.41 4.75 9.79
CA SER A 496 -30.11 5.18 8.58
C SER A 496 -29.20 5.95 7.61
N LEU A 497 -29.70 6.22 6.41
CA LEU A 497 -29.02 7.07 5.44
C LEU A 497 -28.80 8.49 5.98
N GLU A 498 -29.82 9.05 6.64
CA GLU A 498 -29.81 10.39 7.23
C GLU A 498 -28.79 10.50 8.36
N ALA A 499 -28.72 9.49 9.23
CA ALA A 499 -27.75 9.46 10.33
C ALA A 499 -26.31 9.30 9.81
N ASN A 500 -26.07 8.41 8.83
CA ASN A 500 -24.75 8.27 8.22
C ASN A 500 -24.31 9.53 7.46
N MET A 501 -25.24 10.23 6.82
CA MET A 501 -24.97 11.52 6.18
C MET A 501 -24.55 12.58 7.21
N GLY A 502 -25.24 12.67 8.34
CA GLY A 502 -24.86 13.58 9.42
C GLY A 502 -23.48 13.25 10.03
N LEU A 503 -23.13 11.97 10.17
CA LEU A 503 -21.79 11.56 10.61
C LEU A 503 -20.71 11.92 9.58
N PHE A 504 -20.98 11.70 8.29
CA PHE A 504 -20.05 12.02 7.22
C PHE A 504 -19.78 13.53 7.14
N GLU A 505 -20.82 14.37 7.15
CA GLU A 505 -20.66 15.83 7.12
C GLU A 505 -19.83 16.38 8.28
N ARG A 506 -19.84 15.72 9.44
CA ARG A 506 -19.03 16.09 10.61
C ARG A 506 -17.57 15.69 10.50
N GLU A 507 -17.25 14.61 9.80
CA GLU A 507 -15.88 14.13 9.66
C GLU A 507 -15.06 14.99 8.68
N VAL A 508 -15.73 15.46 7.62
CA VAL A 508 -15.13 16.15 6.48
C VAL A 508 -14.25 17.35 6.87
N PRO A 509 -14.66 18.27 7.76
CA PRO A 509 -13.83 19.42 8.11
C PRO A 509 -12.51 19.04 8.77
N TRP A 510 -12.45 17.96 9.56
CA TRP A 510 -11.19 17.51 10.15
C TRP A 510 -10.32 16.80 9.11
N ALA A 511 -10.90 15.86 8.34
CA ALA A 511 -10.15 15.08 7.36
C ALA A 511 -9.51 15.98 6.28
N ILE A 512 -10.25 16.96 5.74
CA ILE A 512 -9.73 17.91 4.75
C ILE A 512 -8.55 18.70 5.31
N ARG A 513 -8.63 19.20 6.56
CA ARG A 513 -7.52 19.96 7.17
C ARG A 513 -6.29 19.09 7.39
N ALA A 514 -6.48 17.86 7.86
CA ALA A 514 -5.39 16.92 8.07
C ALA A 514 -4.66 16.56 6.77
N ILE A 515 -5.43 16.27 5.72
CA ILE A 515 -4.88 15.97 4.39
C ILE A 515 -4.19 17.20 3.81
N PHE A 516 -4.84 18.37 3.82
CA PHE A 516 -4.28 19.60 3.27
C PHE A 516 -2.98 20.00 3.96
N VAL A 517 -2.92 20.03 5.30
CA VAL A 517 -1.72 20.42 6.04
C VAL A 517 -0.56 19.47 5.74
N SER A 518 -0.85 18.16 5.67
CA SER A 518 0.15 17.14 5.35
C SER A 518 0.67 17.29 3.92
N ASP A 519 -0.21 17.44 2.93
CA ASP A 519 0.15 17.59 1.53
C ASP A 519 0.84 18.95 1.25
N TRP A 520 0.41 20.03 1.91
CA TRP A 520 1.06 21.33 1.84
C TRP A 520 2.47 21.29 2.43
N LEU A 521 2.64 20.70 3.62
CA LEU A 521 3.96 20.55 4.25
C LEU A 521 4.90 19.73 3.36
N ALA A 522 4.42 18.62 2.79
CA ALA A 522 5.20 17.83 1.84
C ALA A 522 5.57 18.65 0.58
N ALA A 523 4.66 19.46 0.05
CA ALA A 523 4.91 20.30 -1.12
C ALA A 523 5.90 21.45 -0.83
N GLN A 524 5.80 22.10 0.34
CA GLN A 524 6.63 23.25 0.72
C GLN A 524 7.96 22.87 1.36
N ASN A 525 8.09 21.68 1.95
CA ASN A 525 9.40 21.14 2.37
C ASN A 525 10.35 21.07 1.16
N ASN A 526 9.83 20.69 0.00
CA ASN A 526 10.53 20.69 -1.27
C ASN A 526 10.86 22.11 -1.80
N GLN A 527 10.26 23.18 -1.25
CA GLN A 527 10.44 24.58 -1.67
C GLN A 527 11.25 25.44 -0.67
N GLN A 528 11.72 24.87 0.45
CA GLN A 528 12.55 25.54 1.47
C GLN A 528 11.94 26.83 2.08
N LYS A 529 10.62 26.87 2.29
CA LYS A 529 9.94 27.99 2.96
C LYS A 529 9.76 27.75 4.48
N ASP A 530 9.40 28.79 5.22
CA ASP A 530 9.17 28.76 6.67
C ASP A 530 7.95 27.89 7.04
N ASN A 531 8.15 26.58 7.22
CA ASN A 531 7.07 25.60 7.46
C ASN A 531 6.58 25.54 8.92
N LEU A 532 6.97 26.50 9.78
CA LEU A 532 6.71 26.46 11.22
C LEU A 532 5.21 26.45 11.56
N ALA A 533 4.42 27.32 10.92
CA ALA A 533 2.99 27.43 11.20
C ALA A 533 2.24 26.14 10.83
N ALA A 534 2.57 25.52 9.70
CA ALA A 534 1.98 24.27 9.26
C ALA A 534 2.44 23.08 10.11
N ALA A 535 3.71 23.04 10.54
CA ALA A 535 4.19 22.01 11.48
C ALA A 535 3.51 22.10 12.85
N LEU A 536 3.23 23.32 13.33
CA LEU A 536 2.42 23.55 14.53
C LEU A 536 0.96 23.13 14.33
N GLU A 537 0.39 23.37 13.16
CA GLU A 537 -0.97 22.92 12.82
C GLU A 537 -1.06 21.39 12.72
N ALA A 538 -0.07 20.72 12.13
CA ALA A 538 0.02 19.25 12.11
C ALA A 538 0.09 18.69 13.54
N GLN A 539 0.92 19.29 14.41
CA GLN A 539 0.96 18.92 15.82
C GLN A 539 -0.39 19.12 16.51
N ARG A 540 -1.09 20.24 16.23
CA ARG A 540 -2.42 20.51 16.78
C ARG A 540 -3.43 19.44 16.36
N LEU A 541 -3.43 19.07 15.08
CA LEU A 541 -4.33 18.04 14.54
C LEU A 541 -4.05 16.64 15.09
N LEU A 542 -2.77 16.28 15.29
CA LEU A 542 -2.38 15.03 15.97
C LEU A 542 -2.83 15.00 17.44
N ARG A 543 -2.79 16.15 18.15
CA ARG A 543 -3.32 16.25 19.51
C ARG A 543 -4.84 16.08 19.54
N GLU A 544 -5.58 16.70 18.62
CA GLU A 544 -7.04 16.48 18.47
C GLU A 544 -7.39 15.02 18.12
N GLU A 545 -6.50 14.32 17.41
CA GLU A 545 -6.64 12.89 17.14
C GLU A 545 -6.43 12.07 18.42
N ILE A 546 -5.37 12.34 19.19
CA ILE A 546 -5.11 11.69 20.48
C ILE A 546 -6.29 11.87 21.44
N GLU A 547 -6.83 13.08 21.56
CA GLU A 547 -7.99 13.35 22.42
C GLU A 547 -9.21 12.50 22.05
N ARG A 548 -9.47 12.30 20.74
CA ARG A 548 -10.55 11.43 20.27
C ARG A 548 -10.26 9.95 20.51
N LEU A 549 -9.05 9.49 20.20
CA LEU A 549 -8.64 8.11 20.45
C LEU A 549 -8.68 7.75 21.94
N GLU A 550 -8.38 8.71 22.82
CA GLU A 550 -8.55 8.54 24.25
C GLU A 550 -10.02 8.35 24.64
N VAL A 551 -10.96 9.05 24.00
CA VAL A 551 -12.40 8.84 24.25
C VAL A 551 -12.81 7.42 23.84
N ASP A 552 -12.41 6.96 22.65
CA ASP A 552 -12.72 5.60 22.17
C ASP A 552 -12.06 4.51 23.03
N PHE A 553 -10.81 4.73 23.46
CA PHE A 553 -10.09 3.84 24.36
C PHE A 553 -10.80 3.74 25.72
N ASN A 554 -11.26 4.87 26.27
CA ASN A 554 -12.00 4.89 27.53
C ASN A 554 -13.37 4.21 27.41
N ALA A 555 -14.06 4.37 26.29
CA ALA A 555 -15.31 3.66 26.01
C ALA A 555 -15.08 2.12 25.98
N ALA A 556 -14.02 1.65 25.33
CA ALA A 556 -13.68 0.23 25.30
C ALA A 556 -13.32 -0.34 26.71
N LEU A 557 -12.70 0.47 27.57
CA LEU A 557 -12.47 0.09 28.97
C LEU A 557 -13.78 -0.02 29.78
N GLU A 558 -14.82 0.75 29.43
CA GLU A 558 -16.13 0.69 30.08
C GLU A 558 -16.93 -0.57 29.71
N GLU A 559 -16.61 -1.25 28.61
CA GLU A 559 -17.22 -2.51 28.22
C GLU A 559 -16.72 -3.70 29.07
N ILE A 560 -15.51 -3.62 29.64
CA ILE A 560 -14.87 -4.72 30.40
C ILE A 560 -15.68 -5.15 31.65
N PRO A 561 -16.19 -4.24 32.51
CA PRO A 561 -17.06 -4.61 33.62
C PRO A 561 -18.34 -5.35 33.19
N GLU A 562 -18.95 -4.93 32.08
CA GLU A 562 -20.15 -5.59 31.53
C GLU A 562 -19.83 -7.00 31.03
N LEU A 563 -18.70 -7.18 30.35
CA LEU A 563 -18.22 -8.51 29.93
C LEU A 563 -17.97 -9.43 31.13
N LYS A 564 -17.42 -8.92 32.24
CA LYS A 564 -17.29 -9.68 33.48
C LYS A 564 -18.64 -10.12 34.04
N GLN A 565 -19.64 -9.26 33.99
CA GLN A 565 -20.98 -9.59 34.45
C GLN A 565 -21.64 -10.63 33.54
N LYS A 566 -21.54 -10.48 32.21
CA LYS A 566 -21.98 -11.49 31.23
C LYS A 566 -21.30 -12.84 31.49
N ALA A 567 -19.99 -12.85 31.74
CA ALA A 567 -19.24 -14.05 32.07
C ALA A 567 -19.69 -14.70 33.39
N GLN A 568 -20.01 -13.93 34.43
CA GLN A 568 -20.56 -14.48 35.69
C GLN A 568 -21.91 -15.17 35.44
N ALA A 569 -22.78 -14.56 34.65
CA ALA A 569 -24.09 -15.14 34.33
C ALA A 569 -23.93 -16.47 33.55
N VAL A 570 -23.07 -16.48 32.52
CA VAL A 570 -22.79 -17.69 31.73
C VAL A 570 -22.12 -18.78 32.57
N GLY A 571 -21.23 -18.41 33.50
CA GLY A 571 -20.62 -19.34 34.45
C GLY A 571 -21.64 -20.00 35.36
N ALA A 572 -22.53 -19.21 35.97
CA ALA A 572 -23.62 -19.72 36.82
C ALA A 572 -24.58 -20.64 36.05
N GLU A 573 -24.89 -20.29 34.80
CA GLU A 573 -25.75 -21.11 33.92
C GLU A 573 -25.07 -22.44 33.53
N THR A 574 -23.76 -22.42 33.29
CA THR A 574 -22.95 -23.62 33.04
C THR A 574 -22.95 -24.56 34.25
N GLU A 575 -22.76 -24.02 35.46
CA GLU A 575 -22.81 -24.79 36.70
C GLU A 575 -24.22 -25.38 36.94
N GLY A 576 -25.26 -24.57 36.74
CA GLY A 576 -26.66 -24.99 36.86
C GLY A 576 -27.03 -26.10 35.88
N LEU A 577 -26.64 -25.98 34.61
CA LEU A 577 -26.89 -27.01 33.59
C LEU A 577 -26.10 -28.30 33.89
N THR A 578 -24.85 -28.18 34.34
CA THR A 578 -24.03 -29.33 34.75
C THR A 578 -24.68 -30.09 35.91
N ALA A 579 -25.18 -29.37 36.93
CA ALA A 579 -25.90 -29.97 38.05
C ALA A 579 -27.22 -30.62 37.63
N HIS A 580 -27.93 -30.01 36.68
CA HIS A 580 -29.16 -30.57 36.13
C HIS A 580 -28.90 -31.86 35.34
N LEU A 581 -27.87 -31.89 34.48
CA LEU A 581 -27.47 -33.10 33.75
C LEU A 581 -27.07 -34.25 34.70
N GLN A 582 -26.41 -33.95 35.83
CA GLN A 582 -26.12 -34.94 36.89
C GLN A 582 -27.40 -35.49 37.54
N ALA A 583 -28.38 -34.62 37.81
CA ALA A 583 -29.65 -35.02 38.39
C ALA A 583 -30.44 -35.92 37.40
N VAL A 584 -30.44 -35.58 36.11
CA VAL A 584 -31.07 -36.41 35.07
C VAL A 584 -30.37 -37.76 34.95
N GLU A 585 -29.03 -37.83 35.01
CA GLU A 585 -28.33 -39.13 35.01
C GLU A 585 -28.76 -40.00 36.20
N ALA A 586 -28.83 -39.42 37.40
CA ALA A 586 -29.25 -40.15 38.60
C ALA A 586 -30.69 -40.68 38.47
N GLN A 587 -31.60 -39.89 37.89
CA GLN A 587 -32.97 -40.31 37.64
C GLN A 587 -33.05 -41.44 36.61
N LEU A 588 -32.31 -41.35 35.50
CA LEU A 588 -32.27 -42.37 34.47
C LEU A 588 -31.64 -43.69 34.96
N VAL A 589 -30.61 -43.61 35.81
CA VAL A 589 -30.00 -44.78 36.48
C VAL A 589 -31.01 -45.47 37.41
N ASN A 590 -31.76 -44.71 38.20
CA ASN A 590 -32.78 -45.28 39.08
C ASN A 590 -33.92 -45.93 38.28
N ARG A 591 -34.38 -45.29 37.20
CA ARG A 591 -35.40 -45.85 36.29
C ARG A 591 -34.94 -47.15 35.64
N ALA A 592 -33.69 -47.21 35.21
CA ALA A 592 -33.08 -48.40 34.63
C ALA A 592 -32.88 -49.57 35.62
N ARG A 593 -32.90 -49.32 36.94
CA ARG A 593 -32.90 -50.38 37.96
C ARG A 593 -34.28 -51.00 38.16
N GLU A 594 -35.34 -50.25 37.85
CA GLU A 594 -36.73 -50.65 38.06
C GLU A 594 -37.39 -51.21 36.78
N ASN A 595 -36.86 -50.87 35.59
CA ASN A 595 -37.39 -51.30 34.29
C ASN A 595 -36.32 -52.00 33.41
N VAL A 596 -36.59 -53.24 32.99
CA VAL A 596 -35.69 -54.08 32.18
C VAL A 596 -35.49 -53.52 30.77
N GLU A 597 -36.49 -52.89 30.17
CA GLU A 597 -36.32 -52.23 28.86
C GLU A 597 -35.41 -50.99 28.94
N ASP A 598 -35.51 -50.21 30.01
CA ASP A 598 -34.69 -49.01 30.22
C ASP A 598 -33.25 -49.38 30.63
N SER A 599 -33.04 -50.54 31.23
CA SER A 599 -31.69 -51.07 31.53
C SER A 599 -30.82 -51.23 30.28
N LYS A 600 -31.44 -51.52 29.12
CA LYS A 600 -30.75 -51.64 27.83
C LYS A 600 -30.40 -50.26 27.23
N LYS A 601 -31.15 -49.21 27.60
CA LYS A 601 -30.95 -47.82 27.15
C LYS A 601 -29.98 -47.04 28.03
N LEU A 602 -29.71 -47.53 29.24
CA LEU A 602 -28.84 -46.86 30.21
C LEU A 602 -27.42 -46.52 29.69
N PRO A 603 -26.71 -47.40 28.94
CA PRO A 603 -25.40 -47.06 28.39
C PRO A 603 -25.48 -45.89 27.38
N PHE A 604 -26.55 -45.86 26.59
CA PHE A 604 -26.83 -44.79 25.64
C PHE A 604 -27.16 -43.47 26.35
N TRP A 605 -28.04 -43.47 27.34
CA TRP A 605 -28.38 -42.28 28.12
C TRP A 605 -27.17 -41.66 28.83
N LYS A 606 -26.31 -42.50 29.41
CA LYS A 606 -25.05 -42.01 30.00
C LYS A 606 -24.15 -41.39 28.95
N LYS A 607 -24.07 -41.97 27.74
CA LYS A 607 -23.29 -41.42 26.63
C LYS A 607 -23.85 -40.07 26.14
N GLY A 608 -25.16 -39.93 26.00
CA GLY A 608 -25.80 -38.67 25.58
C GLY A 608 -25.63 -37.53 26.58
N LEU A 609 -25.84 -37.78 27.88
CA LEU A 609 -25.63 -36.78 28.93
C LEU A 609 -24.15 -36.34 29.04
N ARG A 610 -23.21 -37.24 28.74
CA ARG A 610 -21.77 -36.95 28.68
C ARG A 610 -21.42 -35.99 27.55
N VAL A 611 -21.94 -36.26 26.34
CA VAL A 611 -21.73 -35.37 25.19
C VAL A 611 -22.30 -33.99 25.50
N LEU A 612 -23.54 -33.91 26.03
CA LEU A 612 -24.16 -32.64 26.41
C LEU A 612 -23.38 -31.87 27.48
N ALA A 613 -22.81 -32.55 28.48
CA ALA A 613 -22.01 -31.91 29.52
C ALA A 613 -20.64 -31.42 29.03
N ALA A 614 -19.98 -32.16 28.12
CA ALA A 614 -18.75 -31.73 27.48
C ALA A 614 -19.01 -30.52 26.58
N VAL A 615 -20.10 -30.56 25.79
CA VAL A 615 -20.52 -29.47 24.92
C VAL A 615 -20.86 -28.21 25.71
N ALA A 616 -21.58 -28.32 26.84
CA ALA A 616 -21.93 -27.20 27.70
C ALA A 616 -20.70 -26.42 28.24
N ARG A 617 -19.52 -27.04 28.28
CA ARG A 617 -18.25 -26.42 28.69
C ARG A 617 -17.38 -25.95 27.54
N SER A 618 -17.72 -26.30 26.30
CA SER A 618 -16.99 -25.91 25.08
C SER A 618 -17.48 -24.57 24.52
N ILE A 619 -16.74 -24.04 23.54
CA ILE A 619 -17.12 -22.83 22.77
C ILE A 619 -17.23 -23.23 21.29
N PRO A 620 -18.42 -23.15 20.66
CA PRO A 620 -18.56 -23.39 19.23
C PRO A 620 -17.82 -22.31 18.43
N VAL A 621 -17.12 -22.72 17.38
CA VAL A 621 -16.51 -21.81 16.39
C VAL A 621 -17.04 -22.06 14.99
N GLY A 622 -17.66 -21.04 14.39
CA GLY A 622 -17.85 -20.91 12.95
C GLY A 622 -16.59 -20.29 12.33
N GLN A 623 -16.08 -20.84 11.22
CA GLN A 623 -14.82 -20.37 10.64
C GLN A 623 -14.88 -18.89 10.16
N PRO A 624 -13.74 -18.15 10.17
CA PRO A 624 -12.51 -18.39 10.91
C PRO A 624 -12.28 -17.29 11.97
N ILE A 625 -12.06 -17.68 13.22
CA ILE A 625 -11.58 -16.77 14.27
C ILE A 625 -10.08 -16.96 14.51
N LEU A 626 -9.54 -18.17 14.70
CA LEU A 626 -8.14 -18.32 15.09
C LEU A 626 -7.53 -19.62 14.53
N ASN A 627 -6.28 -19.59 14.07
CA ASN A 627 -5.51 -20.75 13.56
C ASN A 627 -5.09 -21.75 14.67
N GLY A 628 -5.88 -21.90 15.73
CA GLY A 628 -5.59 -22.78 16.87
C GLY A 628 -6.45 -24.04 16.84
N ILE A 629 -5.97 -25.12 16.22
CA ILE A 629 -6.54 -26.45 16.50
C ILE A 629 -6.02 -26.86 17.90
N GLY A 630 -6.85 -26.66 18.93
CA GLY A 630 -6.52 -26.96 20.32
C GLY A 630 -7.60 -27.76 21.04
N SER A 631 -7.34 -29.05 21.26
CA SER A 631 -7.78 -29.89 22.41
C SER A 631 -9.27 -30.08 22.77
N GLY A 632 -10.25 -29.39 22.17
CA GLY A 632 -11.68 -29.61 22.50
C GLY A 632 -12.17 -31.05 22.26
N ILE A 633 -11.65 -31.69 21.22
CA ILE A 633 -11.95 -33.09 20.85
C ILE A 633 -11.25 -34.10 21.79
N ASP A 634 -10.10 -33.75 22.40
CA ASP A 634 -9.40 -34.63 23.35
C ASP A 634 -10.20 -34.90 24.63
N LEU A 635 -11.11 -33.99 25.00
CA LEU A 635 -12.02 -34.18 26.14
C LEU A 635 -13.07 -35.27 25.88
N LEU A 636 -13.48 -35.43 24.61
CA LEU A 636 -14.39 -36.48 24.16
C LEU A 636 -13.66 -37.83 23.97
N VAL A 637 -12.37 -37.79 23.62
CA VAL A 637 -11.55 -38.97 23.32
C VAL A 637 -10.93 -39.61 24.59
N ASN A 638 -10.56 -38.82 25.61
CA ASN A 638 -9.82 -39.31 26.80
C ASN A 638 -10.69 -39.47 28.07
N MET A 639 -12.02 -39.49 27.94
CA MET A 639 -12.94 -39.51 29.09
C MET A 639 -13.13 -40.92 29.67
N ASP A 640 -12.91 -41.09 30.98
CA ASP A 640 -13.11 -42.37 31.68
C ASP A 640 -14.60 -42.77 31.64
N PRO A 641 -14.95 -43.93 31.04
CA PRO A 641 -16.33 -44.39 30.91
C PRO A 641 -17.06 -44.61 32.25
N ASP A 642 -16.33 -44.82 33.34
CA ASP A 642 -16.88 -45.15 34.66
C ASP A 642 -16.89 -43.95 35.62
N LYS A 643 -16.15 -42.87 35.31
CA LYS A 643 -16.07 -41.62 36.11
C LYS A 643 -16.17 -40.34 35.27
N PRO A 644 -17.20 -40.19 34.42
CA PRO A 644 -17.29 -39.09 33.45
C PRO A 644 -17.31 -37.70 34.10
N TRP A 645 -17.94 -37.54 35.26
CA TRP A 645 -18.04 -36.26 35.94
C TRP A 645 -16.72 -35.78 36.56
N ASP A 646 -15.79 -36.70 36.87
CA ASP A 646 -14.47 -36.32 37.38
C ASP A 646 -13.62 -35.71 36.26
N THR A 647 -13.67 -36.28 35.05
CA THR A 647 -13.01 -35.72 33.86
C THR A 647 -13.63 -34.38 33.43
N ILE A 648 -14.97 -34.27 33.45
CA ILE A 648 -15.67 -33.00 33.13
C ILE A 648 -15.30 -31.91 34.14
N LYS A 649 -15.18 -32.22 35.44
CA LYS A 649 -14.75 -31.26 36.48
C LYS A 649 -13.29 -30.82 36.35
N GLN A 650 -12.44 -31.66 35.74
CA GLN A 650 -11.04 -31.35 35.47
C GLN A 650 -10.84 -30.49 34.20
N ALA A 651 -11.88 -30.37 33.35
CA ALA A 651 -11.85 -29.49 32.19
C ALA A 651 -11.62 -28.02 32.63
N PRO A 652 -10.75 -27.25 31.93
CA PRO A 652 -10.50 -25.85 32.25
C PRO A 652 -11.80 -25.02 32.26
N ASP A 653 -12.16 -24.46 33.41
CA ASP A 653 -13.29 -23.52 33.49
C ASP A 653 -12.82 -22.10 33.14
N VAL A 654 -12.77 -21.84 31.84
CA VAL A 654 -12.20 -20.61 31.28
C VAL A 654 -13.00 -19.37 31.68
N ILE A 655 -14.32 -19.50 31.81
CA ILE A 655 -15.23 -18.42 32.20
C ILE A 655 -15.04 -18.05 33.67
N LYS A 656 -14.85 -19.05 34.53
CA LYS A 656 -14.46 -18.84 35.93
C LYS A 656 -13.11 -18.14 36.05
N LYS A 657 -12.11 -18.55 35.25
CA LYS A 657 -10.79 -17.88 35.23
C LYS A 657 -10.87 -16.42 34.77
N PHE A 658 -11.72 -16.12 33.78
CA PHE A 658 -11.94 -14.74 33.33
C PHE A 658 -12.63 -13.89 34.40
N THR A 659 -13.64 -14.41 35.09
CA THR A 659 -14.34 -13.67 36.16
C THR A 659 -13.46 -13.42 37.38
N GLU A 660 -12.64 -14.41 37.76
CA GLU A 660 -11.63 -14.32 38.84
C GLU A 660 -10.39 -13.50 38.46
N SER A 661 -10.20 -13.17 37.17
CA SER A 661 -9.06 -12.38 36.70
C SER A 661 -9.05 -10.97 37.28
N LYS A 662 -7.88 -10.34 37.37
CA LYS A 662 -7.76 -8.93 37.80
C LYS A 662 -8.05 -7.92 36.70
N VAL A 663 -8.60 -8.34 35.57
CA VAL A 663 -8.71 -7.47 34.38
C VAL A 663 -9.59 -6.24 34.63
N GLY A 664 -10.68 -6.38 35.40
CA GLY A 664 -11.55 -5.27 35.79
C GLY A 664 -10.94 -4.34 36.83
N GLU A 665 -10.06 -4.86 37.70
CA GLU A 665 -9.30 -4.05 38.66
C GLU A 665 -8.26 -3.21 37.92
N LYS A 666 -7.51 -3.82 36.99
CA LYS A 666 -6.52 -3.12 36.18
C LYS A 666 -7.15 -2.10 35.22
N ALA A 667 -8.32 -2.40 34.64
CA ALA A 667 -9.06 -1.45 33.81
C ALA A 667 -9.52 -0.22 34.62
N LYS A 668 -9.87 -0.42 35.90
CA LYS A 668 -10.25 0.66 36.81
C LYS A 668 -9.04 1.47 37.30
N GLU A 669 -7.93 0.80 37.66
CA GLU A 669 -6.65 1.45 37.98
C GLU A 669 -6.12 2.28 36.82
N ALA A 670 -6.37 1.83 35.59
CA ALA A 670 -6.12 2.60 34.39
C ALA A 670 -6.99 3.88 34.40
N LYS A 671 -8.32 3.74 34.47
CA LYS A 671 -9.25 4.88 34.48
C LYS A 671 -8.93 5.93 35.57
N ASP A 672 -8.61 5.48 36.79
CA ASP A 672 -8.47 6.34 37.97
C ASP A 672 -7.15 7.15 38.02
N LYS A 673 -6.13 6.81 37.22
CA LYS A 673 -4.85 7.56 37.16
C LYS A 673 -4.86 8.78 36.22
N LYS A 674 -6.01 9.08 35.59
CA LYS A 674 -6.20 10.21 34.66
C LYS A 674 -6.41 11.54 35.39
N GLU A 675 -5.51 11.93 36.29
CA GLU A 675 -5.45 13.34 36.72
C GLU A 675 -4.70 14.16 35.66
N GLU A 676 -5.46 15.07 35.03
CA GLU A 676 -5.06 16.10 34.07
C GLU A 676 -3.59 16.54 34.17
N LYS A 677 -2.84 16.34 33.09
CA LYS A 677 -1.62 17.11 32.83
C LYS A 677 -1.70 17.73 31.45
N ASP A 678 -2.26 18.93 31.46
CA ASP A 678 -2.33 19.89 30.36
C ASP A 678 -0.90 20.14 29.81
N VAL A 679 -0.58 19.61 28.62
CA VAL A 679 0.75 19.65 27.98
C VAL A 679 0.83 20.88 27.09
N LYS A 680 1.36 21.99 27.64
CA LYS A 680 1.30 23.30 26.98
C LYS A 680 2.61 23.86 26.39
N ASN A 681 3.85 23.34 26.65
CA ASN A 681 5.09 23.99 26.16
C ASN A 681 6.39 23.14 26.18
N GLU A 682 7.35 23.48 25.30
CA GLU A 682 8.70 22.95 24.95
C GLU A 682 9.58 22.21 26.00
N GLN A 683 9.26 22.27 27.30
CA GLN A 683 9.70 21.27 28.31
C GLN A 683 9.12 19.86 28.07
N ASP A 684 8.29 19.73 27.03
CA ASP A 684 7.54 18.56 26.61
C ASP A 684 8.36 17.39 26.06
N LYS A 685 9.63 17.55 25.66
CA LYS A 685 10.38 16.41 25.07
C LYS A 685 10.62 15.25 26.05
N LYS A 686 10.76 15.58 27.34
CA LYS A 686 10.92 14.61 28.43
C LYS A 686 9.57 14.13 28.96
N LYS A 687 8.58 15.03 29.02
CA LYS A 687 7.21 14.71 29.45
C LYS A 687 6.43 13.89 28.42
N LEU A 688 6.62 14.10 27.11
CA LEU A 688 6.00 13.31 26.03
C LEU A 688 6.59 11.89 25.98
N LYS A 689 7.91 11.74 26.24
CA LYS A 689 8.56 10.44 26.44
C LYS A 689 8.11 9.76 27.74
N GLU A 690 7.89 10.52 28.81
CA GLU A 690 7.31 10.03 30.07
C GLU A 690 5.83 9.64 29.87
N SER A 691 5.03 10.39 29.12
CA SER A 691 3.62 10.06 28.78
C SER A 691 3.50 8.85 27.85
N LEU A 692 4.38 8.69 26.86
CA LEU A 692 4.49 7.47 26.03
C LEU A 692 4.84 6.24 26.88
N LYS A 693 5.79 6.40 27.81
CA LYS A 693 6.17 5.35 28.76
C LYS A 693 5.03 5.04 29.73
N ASP A 694 4.32 6.06 30.22
CA ASP A 694 3.20 5.92 31.12
C ASP A 694 2.04 5.20 30.43
N ILE A 695 1.68 5.54 29.19
CA ILE A 695 0.62 4.84 28.41
C ILE A 695 1.03 3.38 28.14
N GLN A 696 2.27 3.12 27.73
CA GLN A 696 2.74 1.73 27.52
C GLN A 696 2.83 0.92 28.82
N GLU A 697 3.28 1.50 29.94
CA GLU A 697 3.32 0.85 31.26
C GLU A 697 1.91 0.67 31.86
N PHE A 698 0.94 1.48 31.43
CA PHE A 698 -0.44 1.51 31.91
C PHE A 698 -1.37 0.54 31.16
N VAL A 699 -1.26 0.45 29.83
CA VAL A 699 -2.19 -0.34 28.99
C VAL A 699 -1.71 -1.79 28.80
N LYS A 700 -0.39 -2.00 28.70
CA LYS A 700 0.21 -3.33 28.49
C LYS A 700 -0.25 -4.38 29.51
N PRO A 701 -0.40 -4.10 30.82
CA PRO A 701 -0.85 -5.09 31.79
C PRO A 701 -2.33 -5.47 31.64
N VAL A 702 -3.15 -4.64 31.00
CA VAL A 702 -4.56 -4.90 30.66
C VAL A 702 -4.64 -5.71 29.38
N ILE A 703 -3.92 -5.31 28.32
CA ILE A 703 -3.84 -6.05 27.05
C ILE A 703 -3.25 -7.44 27.26
N GLU A 704 -2.15 -7.58 28.02
CA GLU A 704 -1.54 -8.88 28.30
C GLU A 704 -2.45 -9.79 29.12
N GLU A 705 -3.22 -9.22 30.06
CA GLU A 705 -4.19 -10.00 30.83
C GLU A 705 -5.35 -10.44 29.93
N LEU A 706 -5.92 -9.54 29.13
CA LEU A 706 -6.96 -9.87 28.16
C LEU A 706 -6.49 -10.89 27.11
N LYS A 707 -5.23 -10.81 26.64
CA LYS A 707 -4.61 -11.80 25.76
C LYS A 707 -4.52 -13.17 26.40
N LYS A 708 -4.04 -13.26 27.65
CA LYS A 708 -4.02 -14.54 28.39
C LYS A 708 -5.42 -15.15 28.49
N GLN A 709 -6.45 -14.31 28.67
CA GLN A 709 -7.82 -14.79 28.70
C GLN A 709 -8.27 -15.23 27.31
N LYS A 710 -8.03 -14.44 26.24
CA LYS A 710 -8.29 -14.84 24.84
C LYS A 710 -7.62 -16.18 24.48
N ASP A 711 -6.36 -16.37 24.84
CA ASP A 711 -5.61 -17.61 24.60
C ASP A 711 -6.19 -18.79 25.38
N LEU A 712 -6.72 -18.56 26.59
CA LEU A 712 -7.44 -19.60 27.34
C LEU A 712 -8.76 -19.98 26.67
N PHE A 713 -9.50 -19.03 26.10
CA PHE A 713 -10.74 -19.30 25.37
C PHE A 713 -10.47 -20.18 24.13
N ALA A 714 -9.34 -19.99 23.45
CA ALA A 714 -8.92 -20.82 22.33
C ALA A 714 -8.67 -22.31 22.70
N THR A 715 -8.42 -22.65 23.97
CA THR A 715 -8.13 -24.03 24.40
C THR A 715 -9.36 -24.94 24.51
N VAL A 716 -10.57 -24.38 24.43
CA VAL A 716 -11.85 -25.08 24.62
C VAL A 716 -12.78 -24.96 23.41
N GLU A 717 -12.24 -24.59 22.25
CA GLU A 717 -12.98 -24.41 20.99
C GLU A 717 -13.37 -25.76 20.34
N VAL A 718 -14.56 -25.80 19.73
CA VAL A 718 -15.11 -26.96 19.00
C VAL A 718 -15.80 -26.45 17.72
N LYS A 719 -15.64 -27.13 16.58
CA LYS A 719 -16.26 -26.71 15.31
C LYS A 719 -17.79 -26.74 15.40
N ASP A 720 -18.44 -25.65 14.99
CA ASP A 720 -19.89 -25.48 15.08
C ASP A 720 -20.69 -26.51 14.25
N GLU A 721 -20.19 -26.92 13.08
CA GLU A 721 -20.84 -27.97 12.27
C GLU A 721 -20.80 -29.36 12.93
N GLU A 722 -19.66 -29.73 13.51
CA GLU A 722 -19.50 -31.00 14.23
C GLU A 722 -20.37 -31.01 15.49
N LEU A 723 -20.49 -29.85 16.16
CA LEU A 723 -21.35 -29.65 17.31
C LEU A 723 -22.83 -29.82 16.99
N LYS A 724 -23.33 -29.10 15.97
CA LYS A 724 -24.73 -29.16 15.54
C LYS A 724 -25.12 -30.55 15.07
N LYS A 725 -24.22 -31.23 14.35
CA LYS A 725 -24.44 -32.60 13.88
C LYS A 725 -24.62 -33.59 15.03
N GLU A 726 -23.81 -33.49 16.08
CA GLU A 726 -23.88 -34.41 17.22
C GLU A 726 -25.08 -34.10 18.14
N LEU A 727 -25.46 -32.83 18.27
CA LEU A 727 -26.67 -32.41 18.98
C LEU A 727 -27.95 -32.87 18.26
N GLU A 728 -28.03 -32.73 16.94
CA GLU A 728 -29.16 -33.21 16.14
C GLU A 728 -29.30 -34.74 16.18
N LYS A 729 -28.19 -35.45 16.24
CA LYS A 729 -28.20 -36.91 16.43
C LYS A 729 -28.81 -37.31 17.78
N LEU A 730 -28.43 -36.65 18.86
CA LEU A 730 -28.99 -36.90 20.20
C LEU A 730 -30.49 -36.57 20.27
N LYS A 731 -30.93 -35.49 19.61
CA LYS A 731 -32.35 -35.12 19.51
C LYS A 731 -33.18 -36.17 18.77
N LYS A 732 -32.66 -36.76 17.68
CA LYS A 732 -33.36 -37.78 16.89
C LYS A 732 -33.47 -39.13 17.60
N GLU A 733 -32.49 -39.47 18.43
CA GLU A 733 -32.40 -40.79 19.06
C GLU A 733 -33.23 -40.94 20.35
N SER A 734 -33.60 -39.85 21.06
CA SER A 734 -34.47 -39.92 22.25
C SER A 734 -35.15 -38.59 22.63
N PRO A 735 -36.47 -38.60 22.96
CA PRO A 735 -37.21 -37.41 23.42
C PRO A 735 -36.64 -36.78 24.69
N GLU A 736 -36.05 -37.59 25.57
CA GLU A 736 -35.45 -37.16 26.84
C GLU A 736 -34.24 -36.22 26.65
N PHE A 737 -33.63 -36.21 25.46
CA PHE A 737 -32.51 -35.33 25.12
C PHE A 737 -32.90 -34.05 24.38
N ALA A 738 -34.14 -33.93 23.90
CA ALA A 738 -34.56 -32.77 23.12
C ALA A 738 -34.49 -31.46 23.92
N GLU A 739 -35.01 -31.46 25.15
CA GLU A 739 -34.97 -30.27 26.05
C GLU A 739 -33.54 -29.94 26.49
N LEU A 740 -32.76 -30.95 26.86
CA LEU A 740 -31.39 -30.77 27.33
C LEU A 740 -30.47 -30.25 26.21
N SER A 741 -30.64 -30.76 24.98
CA SER A 741 -29.88 -30.30 23.82
C SER A 741 -30.19 -28.83 23.48
N ALA A 742 -31.46 -28.42 23.55
CA ALA A 742 -31.85 -27.01 23.32
C ALA A 742 -31.25 -26.05 24.36
N ARG A 743 -31.20 -26.45 25.64
CA ARG A 743 -30.54 -25.66 26.69
C ARG A 743 -29.03 -25.58 26.50
N VAL A 744 -28.40 -26.67 26.07
CA VAL A 744 -26.97 -26.70 25.73
C VAL A 744 -26.66 -25.80 24.52
N GLU A 745 -27.51 -25.78 23.49
CA GLU A 745 -27.39 -24.86 22.33
C GLU A 745 -27.49 -23.39 22.74
N GLN A 746 -28.44 -23.05 23.62
CA GLN A 746 -28.59 -21.68 24.09
C GLN A 746 -27.38 -21.22 24.91
N LEU A 747 -26.86 -22.09 25.78
CA LEU A 747 -25.67 -21.80 26.59
C LEU A 747 -24.42 -21.64 25.71
N THR A 748 -24.22 -22.54 24.74
CA THR A 748 -23.06 -22.50 23.83
C THR A 748 -23.06 -21.24 22.96
N LYS A 749 -24.23 -20.79 22.47
CA LYS A 749 -24.37 -19.51 21.77
C LYS A 749 -23.98 -18.30 22.64
N ARG A 750 -24.41 -18.26 23.91
CA ARG A 750 -24.01 -17.18 24.82
C ARG A 750 -22.52 -17.19 25.15
N ARG A 751 -21.89 -18.37 25.20
CA ARG A 751 -20.43 -18.52 25.37
C ARG A 751 -19.68 -17.99 24.15
N GLU A 752 -20.18 -18.26 22.95
CA GLU A 752 -19.66 -17.71 21.69
C GLU A 752 -19.78 -16.18 21.64
N GLU A 753 -20.96 -15.63 21.94
CA GLU A 753 -21.19 -14.18 22.02
C GLU A 753 -20.22 -13.50 22.99
N LEU A 754 -19.98 -14.10 24.17
CA LEU A 754 -19.00 -13.61 25.14
C LEU A 754 -17.57 -13.63 24.59
N ALA A 755 -17.17 -14.70 23.90
CA ALA A 755 -15.82 -14.83 23.32
C ALA A 755 -15.58 -13.82 22.18
N LEU A 756 -16.59 -13.59 21.35
CA LEU A 756 -16.59 -12.59 20.28
C LEU A 756 -16.49 -11.16 20.84
N SER A 757 -17.33 -10.83 21.82
CA SER A 757 -17.34 -9.52 22.46
C SER A 757 -16.00 -9.23 23.16
N LEU A 758 -15.43 -10.24 23.84
CA LEU A 758 -14.10 -10.15 24.44
C LEU A 758 -13.02 -9.86 23.39
N THR A 759 -13.05 -10.57 22.25
CA THR A 759 -12.10 -10.39 21.16
C THR A 759 -12.20 -8.99 20.55
N ALA A 760 -13.42 -8.50 20.30
CA ALA A 760 -13.66 -7.17 19.76
C ALA A 760 -13.12 -6.06 20.69
N VAL A 761 -13.31 -6.19 22.01
CA VAL A 761 -12.75 -5.26 23.00
C VAL A 761 -11.22 -5.30 23.01
N VAL A 762 -10.61 -6.48 22.92
CA VAL A 762 -9.13 -6.61 22.80
C VAL A 762 -8.62 -5.89 21.55
N GLU A 763 -9.21 -6.19 20.40
CA GLU A 763 -8.79 -5.60 19.12
C GLU A 763 -8.95 -4.08 19.11
N ARG A 764 -10.07 -3.57 19.65
CA ARG A 764 -10.32 -2.13 19.76
C ARG A 764 -9.31 -1.46 20.69
N LEU A 765 -9.00 -2.05 21.84
CA LEU A 765 -7.98 -1.54 22.77
C LEU A 765 -6.57 -1.58 22.16
N GLU A 766 -6.22 -2.63 21.41
CA GLU A 766 -4.94 -2.73 20.71
C GLU A 766 -4.81 -1.70 19.60
N GLN A 767 -5.86 -1.55 18.78
CA GLN A 767 -5.89 -0.61 17.67
C GLN A 767 -5.77 0.82 18.17
N THR A 768 -6.59 1.21 19.15
CA THR A 768 -6.57 2.55 19.74
C THR A 768 -5.26 2.83 20.47
N ALA A 769 -4.73 1.89 21.27
CA ALA A 769 -3.44 2.07 21.94
C ALA A 769 -2.27 2.18 20.94
N THR A 770 -2.30 1.41 19.85
CA THR A 770 -1.31 1.50 18.77
C THR A 770 -1.38 2.85 18.08
N GLN A 771 -2.58 3.33 17.75
CA GLN A 771 -2.79 4.63 17.10
C GLN A 771 -2.39 5.79 18.01
N VAL A 772 -2.71 5.74 19.31
CA VAL A 772 -2.26 6.74 20.29
C VAL A 772 -0.74 6.79 20.35
N ASN A 773 -0.07 5.63 20.47
CA ASN A 773 1.39 5.56 20.47
C ASN A 773 1.98 6.12 19.17
N GLN A 774 1.36 5.80 18.03
CA GLN A 774 1.78 6.28 16.73
C GLN A 774 1.64 7.81 16.62
N SER A 775 0.50 8.40 16.96
CA SER A 775 0.32 9.85 16.95
C SER A 775 1.29 10.57 17.91
N TYR A 776 1.64 9.98 19.06
CA TYR A 776 2.68 10.53 19.94
C TYR A 776 4.09 10.44 19.34
N LEU A 777 4.44 9.33 18.67
CA LEU A 777 5.71 9.18 17.96
C LEU A 777 5.80 10.20 16.82
N GLU A 778 4.71 10.41 16.07
CA GLU A 778 4.61 11.40 15.00
C GLU A 778 4.79 12.84 15.52
N ILE A 779 4.18 13.18 16.66
CA ILE A 779 4.44 14.46 17.34
C ILE A 779 5.92 14.55 17.73
N SER A 780 6.51 13.49 18.29
CA SER A 780 7.91 13.45 18.67
C SER A 780 8.86 13.60 17.48
N ASP A 781 8.49 13.07 16.31
CA ASP A 781 9.27 13.15 15.08
C ASP A 781 9.19 14.55 14.44
N LEU A 782 8.07 15.27 14.64
CA LEU A 782 7.91 16.68 14.23
C LEU A 782 8.65 17.68 15.15
N MET A 783 8.90 17.33 16.43
CA MET A 783 9.47 18.25 17.44
C MET A 783 10.91 18.74 17.17
N PRO A 784 11.88 17.94 16.71
CA PRO A 784 13.24 18.40 16.42
C PRO A 784 13.28 19.51 15.36
N ASP A 785 12.37 19.44 14.40
CA ASP A 785 12.31 20.34 13.25
C ASP A 785 11.65 21.68 13.65
N VAL A 786 10.70 21.66 14.59
CA VAL A 786 10.02 22.85 15.16
C VAL A 786 10.89 23.62 16.16
N ALA A 787 11.76 22.95 16.93
CA ALA A 787 12.45 23.54 18.09
C ALA A 787 13.70 24.39 17.75
N ASN A 788 14.24 24.34 16.52
CA ASN A 788 15.63 24.77 16.29
C ASN A 788 15.89 25.91 15.28
N SER A 789 14.92 26.53 14.60
CA SER A 789 15.25 27.67 13.73
C SER A 789 14.05 28.42 13.12
N ALA A 790 14.32 29.65 12.66
CA ALA A 790 13.44 30.46 11.81
C ALA A 790 13.07 29.82 10.45
N ARG A 791 13.63 28.64 10.10
CA ARG A 791 13.36 27.83 8.90
C ARG A 791 13.26 26.35 9.30
N VAL A 792 12.13 25.72 9.03
CA VAL A 792 11.87 24.30 9.32
C VAL A 792 12.03 23.49 8.04
N ILE A 793 13.12 22.72 7.92
CA ILE A 793 13.25 21.65 6.91
C ILE A 793 12.83 20.36 7.61
N LEU A 794 11.74 19.74 7.14
CA LEU A 794 11.23 18.52 7.73
C LEU A 794 12.17 17.36 7.42
N SER A 795 12.50 16.60 8.46
CA SER A 795 13.18 15.32 8.32
C SER A 795 12.28 14.31 7.60
N GLN A 796 12.87 13.28 6.99
CA GLN A 796 12.10 12.21 6.35
C GLN A 796 11.11 11.53 7.33
N ARG A 797 11.50 11.40 8.60
CA ARG A 797 10.62 10.84 9.63
C ARG A 797 9.38 11.71 9.80
N ALA A 798 9.55 13.02 9.89
CA ALA A 798 8.45 13.97 9.91
C ALA A 798 7.56 13.86 8.65
N GLU A 799 8.13 13.66 7.46
CA GLU A 799 7.33 13.44 6.23
C GLU A 799 6.51 12.15 6.28
N LEU A 800 7.09 11.05 6.78
CA LEU A 800 6.36 9.78 6.96
C LEU A 800 5.27 9.90 8.00
N SER A 801 5.51 10.64 9.08
CA SER A 801 4.50 10.97 10.09
C SER A 801 3.34 11.77 9.51
N LEU A 802 3.63 12.79 8.70
CA LEU A 802 2.59 13.58 8.01
C LEU A 802 1.83 12.73 7.00
N ARG A 803 2.50 11.84 6.29
CA ARG A 803 1.83 10.90 5.39
C ARG A 803 0.92 9.94 6.15
N SER A 804 1.40 9.40 7.26
CA SER A 804 0.60 8.51 8.12
C SER A 804 -0.65 9.22 8.67
N MET A 805 -0.51 10.47 9.12
CA MET A 805 -1.64 11.33 9.48
C MET A 805 -2.61 11.55 8.31
N ARG A 806 -2.08 11.83 7.11
CA ARG A 806 -2.87 11.96 5.88
C ARG A 806 -3.64 10.67 5.55
N GLU A 807 -2.99 9.51 5.57
CA GLU A 807 -3.63 8.23 5.25
C GLU A 807 -4.71 7.87 6.28
N ARG A 808 -4.50 8.10 7.58
CA ARG A 808 -5.56 7.88 8.59
C ARG A 808 -6.76 8.80 8.38
N ALA A 809 -6.52 10.06 8.02
CA ALA A 809 -7.59 11.00 7.70
C ALA A 809 -8.38 10.55 6.46
N LEU A 810 -7.68 10.02 5.44
CA LEU A 810 -8.28 9.46 4.24
C LEU A 810 -9.10 8.20 4.54
N ASP A 811 -8.54 7.24 5.28
CA ASP A 811 -9.20 6.00 5.69
C ASP A 811 -10.51 6.27 6.44
N ARG A 812 -10.50 7.21 7.40
CA ARG A 812 -11.71 7.59 8.14
C ARG A 812 -12.75 8.20 7.20
N LEU A 813 -12.34 9.12 6.32
CA LEU A 813 -13.24 9.75 5.37
C LEU A 813 -13.88 8.74 4.41
N VAL A 814 -13.08 7.83 3.84
CA VAL A 814 -13.55 6.74 2.97
C VAL A 814 -14.48 5.79 3.73
N LYS A 815 -14.23 5.51 5.02
CA LYS A 815 -15.11 4.69 5.86
C LYS A 815 -16.50 5.28 6.05
N TYR A 816 -16.60 6.57 6.38
CA TYR A 816 -17.91 7.23 6.50
C TYR A 816 -18.62 7.32 5.15
N GLN A 817 -17.88 7.55 4.06
CA GLN A 817 -18.44 7.53 2.71
C GLN A 817 -18.96 6.14 2.33
N TYR A 818 -18.23 5.08 2.71
CA TYR A 818 -18.65 3.68 2.54
C TYR A 818 -19.95 3.37 3.29
N TRP A 819 -20.07 3.80 4.54
CA TRP A 819 -21.32 3.64 5.29
C TRP A 819 -22.48 4.39 4.65
N LEU A 820 -22.25 5.62 4.18
CA LEU A 820 -23.25 6.39 3.44
C LEU A 820 -23.67 5.66 2.15
N LYS A 821 -22.71 5.16 1.38
CA LYS A 821 -22.94 4.35 0.17
C LYS A 821 -23.84 3.15 0.47
N LYS A 822 -23.50 2.36 1.49
CA LYS A 822 -24.25 1.16 1.86
C LYS A 822 -25.65 1.46 2.37
N ALA A 823 -25.80 2.52 3.17
CA ALA A 823 -27.11 3.00 3.59
C ALA A 823 -27.96 3.47 2.39
N TYR A 824 -27.34 4.12 1.39
CA TYR A 824 -28.01 4.52 0.15
C TYR A 824 -28.43 3.32 -0.68
N GLU A 825 -27.54 2.35 -0.92
CA GLU A 825 -27.84 1.13 -1.68
C GLU A 825 -29.01 0.37 -1.05
N TYR A 826 -29.03 0.28 0.28
CA TYR A 826 -30.13 -0.32 1.01
C TYR A 826 -31.43 0.49 0.93
N ARG A 827 -31.37 1.82 1.07
CA ARG A 827 -32.56 2.69 1.09
C ARG A 827 -33.19 2.85 -0.30
N ALA A 828 -32.37 3.01 -1.33
CA ALA A 828 -32.80 3.28 -2.69
C ALA A 828 -32.97 2.00 -3.53
N LEU A 829 -32.43 0.85 -3.08
CA LEU A 829 -32.39 -0.42 -3.82
C LEU A 829 -31.72 -0.29 -5.20
N LYS A 830 -30.71 0.57 -5.27
CA LYS A 830 -29.94 0.87 -6.48
C LYS A 830 -28.46 0.98 -6.16
N PRO A 831 -27.58 0.61 -7.09
CA PRO A 831 -26.15 0.87 -6.95
C PRO A 831 -25.88 2.35 -6.74
N TYR A 832 -24.92 2.65 -5.88
CA TYR A 832 -24.39 4.01 -5.75
C TYR A 832 -23.56 4.38 -6.98
N THR A 833 -23.90 5.50 -7.65
CA THR A 833 -23.22 5.95 -8.88
C THR A 833 -22.30 7.16 -8.69
N GLY A 834 -22.15 7.67 -7.46
CA GLY A 834 -21.25 8.76 -7.15
C GLY A 834 -19.77 8.32 -7.10
N ASP A 835 -18.85 9.28 -7.17
CA ASP A 835 -17.41 9.01 -7.06
C ASP A 835 -17.02 8.81 -5.58
N LEU A 836 -16.66 7.59 -5.21
CA LEU A 836 -16.19 7.22 -3.86
C LEU A 836 -14.70 7.48 -3.65
N THR A 837 -13.98 7.88 -4.70
CA THR A 837 -12.53 8.05 -4.64
C THR A 837 -12.11 9.46 -4.25
N LEU A 838 -13.07 10.38 -4.07
CA LEU A 838 -12.88 11.78 -3.67
C LEU A 838 -11.88 12.51 -4.58
N ARG A 839 -11.75 12.08 -5.85
CA ARG A 839 -10.72 12.56 -6.78
C ARG A 839 -10.85 14.05 -7.03
N SER A 840 -12.07 14.56 -7.20
CA SER A 840 -12.31 15.98 -7.45
C SER A 840 -11.85 16.85 -6.27
N LEU A 841 -12.13 16.40 -5.04
CA LEU A 841 -11.68 17.03 -3.81
C LEU A 841 -10.15 17.06 -3.73
N PHE A 842 -9.47 15.95 -4.04
CA PHE A 842 -8.01 15.91 -4.05
C PHE A 842 -7.40 16.78 -5.15
N ASP A 843 -8.03 16.86 -6.32
CA ASP A 843 -7.58 17.72 -7.41
C ASP A 843 -7.74 19.21 -7.05
N GLU A 844 -8.81 19.59 -6.37
CA GLU A 844 -9.01 20.96 -5.90
C GLU A 844 -8.09 21.30 -4.71
N MET A 845 -7.84 20.36 -3.79
CA MET A 845 -6.81 20.51 -2.77
C MET A 845 -5.43 20.74 -3.39
N ARG A 846 -5.07 20.01 -4.46
CA ARG A 846 -3.81 20.24 -5.18
C ARG A 846 -3.72 21.63 -5.80
N VAL A 847 -4.82 22.15 -6.34
CA VAL A 847 -4.89 23.52 -6.86
C VAL A 847 -4.61 24.52 -5.73
N LEU A 848 -5.24 24.34 -4.56
CA LEU A 848 -5.05 25.22 -3.39
C LEU A 848 -3.64 25.16 -2.81
N ILE A 849 -3.00 23.98 -2.82
CA ILE A 849 -1.60 23.82 -2.43
C ILE A 849 -0.66 24.55 -3.41
N GLY A 850 -1.02 24.58 -4.70
CA GLY A 850 -0.28 25.30 -5.75
C GLY A 850 -0.47 26.81 -5.72
N SER A 851 -1.57 27.33 -5.14
CA SER A 851 -1.90 28.75 -5.07
C SER A 851 -1.57 29.34 -3.69
N ASP A 852 -0.41 30.01 -3.55
CA ASP A 852 0.00 30.98 -2.50
C ASP A 852 -0.72 30.94 -1.12
N SER A 853 -0.92 29.76 -0.53
CA SER A 853 -1.24 29.66 0.91
C SER A 853 0.07 29.93 1.65
N GLU A 854 0.29 31.18 2.07
CA GLU A 854 1.59 31.66 2.55
C GLU A 854 2.16 30.86 3.74
N ASN A 855 1.30 30.22 4.56
CA ASN A 855 1.70 29.63 5.86
C ASN A 855 1.19 28.19 6.10
N GLY A 856 0.58 27.54 5.13
CA GLY A 856 0.14 26.12 5.22
C GLY A 856 -0.99 25.81 6.20
N VAL A 857 -1.63 26.86 6.71
CA VAL A 857 -2.92 26.80 7.38
C VAL A 857 -3.99 27.02 6.34
N LEU A 858 -4.91 26.07 6.19
CA LEU A 858 -6.07 26.22 5.30
C LEU A 858 -7.00 27.31 5.87
N PRO A 859 -7.14 28.49 5.23
CA PRO A 859 -8.05 29.52 5.71
C PRO A 859 -9.50 29.01 5.67
N LEU A 860 -10.31 29.44 6.64
CA LEU A 860 -11.70 28.97 6.78
C LEU A 860 -12.50 29.08 5.48
N ALA A 861 -12.36 30.17 4.73
CA ALA A 861 -13.06 30.36 3.45
C ALA A 861 -12.64 29.36 2.35
N GLN A 862 -11.37 28.91 2.34
CA GLN A 862 -10.91 27.88 1.40
C GLN A 862 -11.34 26.49 1.86
N ALA A 863 -11.37 26.25 3.18
CA ALA A 863 -11.95 25.03 3.73
C ALA A 863 -13.44 24.90 3.42
N GLU A 864 -14.20 26.01 3.49
CA GLU A 864 -15.61 26.08 3.10
C GLU A 864 -15.82 25.84 1.60
N ALA A 865 -14.90 26.31 0.74
CA ALA A 865 -14.94 26.03 -0.70
C ALA A 865 -14.74 24.53 -1.00
N LEU A 866 -13.72 23.89 -0.41
CA LEU A 866 -13.50 22.44 -0.53
C LEU A 866 -14.68 21.63 0.01
N TYR A 867 -15.28 22.08 1.11
CA TYR A 867 -16.50 21.50 1.65
C TYR A 867 -17.69 21.62 0.68
N THR A 868 -17.76 22.69 -0.09
CA THR A 868 -18.80 22.90 -1.10
C THR A 868 -18.65 21.92 -2.26
N THR A 869 -17.45 21.75 -2.80
CA THR A 869 -17.16 20.75 -3.86
C THR A 869 -17.53 19.34 -3.42
N PHE A 870 -17.20 19.01 -2.18
CA PHE A 870 -17.57 17.74 -1.58
C PHE A 870 -19.10 17.58 -1.42
N ARG A 871 -19.81 18.63 -1.02
CA ARG A 871 -21.28 18.63 -0.98
C ARG A 871 -21.90 18.54 -2.38
N ASP A 872 -21.23 19.05 -3.40
CA ASP A 872 -21.71 18.94 -4.79
C ASP A 872 -21.65 17.48 -5.28
N GLU A 873 -20.66 16.68 -4.87
CA GLU A 873 -20.67 15.22 -5.13
C GLU A 873 -21.83 14.51 -4.42
N LEU A 874 -22.12 14.89 -3.17
CA LEU A 874 -23.30 14.42 -2.44
C LEU A 874 -24.62 14.92 -3.04
N SER A 875 -24.60 16.04 -3.75
CA SER A 875 -25.78 16.60 -4.41
C SER A 875 -26.32 15.67 -5.50
N VAL A 876 -25.49 14.80 -6.08
CA VAL A 876 -25.93 13.77 -7.04
C VAL A 876 -26.89 12.79 -6.37
N ILE A 877 -26.60 12.37 -5.13
CA ILE A 877 -27.48 11.50 -4.33
C ILE A 877 -28.79 12.23 -4.05
N ALA A 878 -28.69 13.48 -3.60
CA ALA A 878 -29.86 14.30 -3.28
C ALA A 878 -30.74 14.53 -4.51
N GLN A 879 -30.14 14.80 -5.68
CA GLN A 879 -30.83 14.94 -6.95
C GLN A 879 -31.49 13.63 -7.39
N ALA A 880 -30.79 12.50 -7.30
CA ALA A 880 -31.35 11.19 -7.66
C ALA A 880 -32.55 10.82 -6.77
N MET A 881 -32.42 11.00 -5.46
CA MET A 881 -33.53 10.77 -4.52
C MET A 881 -34.68 11.76 -4.72
N ALA A 882 -34.38 13.04 -4.93
CA ALA A 882 -35.41 14.04 -5.22
C ALA A 882 -36.13 13.77 -6.54
N GLN A 883 -35.43 13.33 -7.58
CA GLN A 883 -36.04 12.90 -8.84
C GLN A 883 -36.97 11.71 -8.64
N GLU A 884 -36.55 10.71 -7.86
CA GLU A 884 -37.38 9.54 -7.57
C GLU A 884 -38.64 9.88 -6.77
N LEU A 885 -38.52 10.72 -5.75
CA LEU A 885 -39.64 11.22 -4.97
C LEU A 885 -40.59 12.08 -5.82
N ASN A 886 -40.05 13.00 -6.64
CA ASN A 886 -40.85 13.83 -7.55
C ASN A 886 -41.50 13.04 -8.69
N SER A 887 -40.93 11.89 -9.06
CA SER A 887 -41.52 10.95 -10.03
C SER A 887 -42.53 10.00 -9.39
N ASN A 888 -42.83 10.16 -8.10
CA ASN A 888 -43.72 9.31 -7.30
C ASN A 888 -43.29 7.82 -7.24
N ASN A 889 -42.04 7.52 -7.60
CA ASN A 889 -41.49 6.16 -7.73
C ASN A 889 -40.79 5.64 -6.46
N GLY A 890 -40.77 6.47 -5.39
CA GLY A 890 -40.15 6.17 -4.10
C GLY A 890 -40.93 6.73 -2.91
N VAL A 891 -42.21 7.06 -3.09
CA VAL A 891 -43.07 7.46 -1.96
C VAL A 891 -43.51 6.21 -1.23
N HIS A 892 -43.06 6.04 0.01
CA HIS A 892 -43.52 4.96 0.87
C HIS A 892 -44.80 5.38 1.60
N LYS A 893 -45.75 4.47 1.68
CA LYS A 893 -46.94 4.56 2.53
C LYS A 893 -46.73 3.72 3.77
N ARG A 894 -47.42 4.09 4.85
CA ARG A 894 -47.43 3.33 6.10
C ARG A 894 -48.75 2.60 6.26
N ALA A 895 -48.67 1.33 6.64
CA ALA A 895 -49.81 0.52 7.01
C ALA A 895 -49.50 -0.32 8.25
N SER A 896 -50.53 -0.95 8.80
CA SER A 896 -50.39 -1.89 9.90
C SER A 896 -51.43 -2.99 9.79
N PHE A 897 -51.08 -4.21 10.21
CA PHE A 897 -52.02 -5.32 10.36
C PHE A 897 -51.86 -5.97 11.74
N THR A 898 -52.87 -6.77 12.10
CA THR A 898 -52.90 -7.54 13.34
C THR A 898 -52.56 -9.00 13.04
N TYR A 899 -51.50 -9.52 13.66
CA TYR A 899 -51.08 -10.91 13.59
C TYR A 899 -51.46 -11.65 14.88
N ALA A 900 -52.47 -12.51 14.83
CA ALA A 900 -52.91 -13.29 15.99
C ALA A 900 -52.15 -14.61 16.08
N LEU A 901 -51.58 -14.92 17.25
CA LEU A 901 -50.86 -16.17 17.45
C LEU A 901 -51.82 -17.36 17.62
N SER A 902 -51.43 -18.53 17.10
CA SER A 902 -52.24 -19.75 17.25
C SER A 902 -52.15 -20.33 18.67
N SER A 903 -53.08 -21.22 19.03
CA SER A 903 -53.03 -21.91 20.33
C SER A 903 -51.77 -22.78 20.50
N ALA A 904 -51.21 -23.30 19.40
CA ALA A 904 -49.97 -24.06 19.43
C ALA A 904 -48.76 -23.16 19.70
N ASP A 905 -48.75 -21.96 19.11
CA ASP A 905 -47.71 -20.96 19.31
C ASP A 905 -47.68 -20.44 20.75
N LEU A 906 -48.87 -20.14 21.31
CA LEU A 906 -49.02 -19.74 22.70
C LEU A 906 -48.54 -20.83 23.67
N ALA A 907 -48.89 -22.09 23.41
CA ALA A 907 -48.40 -23.21 24.23
C ALA A 907 -46.87 -23.36 24.15
N ALA A 908 -46.26 -23.09 23.00
CA ALA A 908 -44.80 -23.09 22.86
C ALA A 908 -44.16 -21.93 23.65
N LEU A 909 -44.68 -20.71 23.52
CA LEU A 909 -44.20 -19.53 24.25
C LEU A 909 -44.33 -19.70 25.77
N ASN A 910 -45.48 -20.16 26.27
CA ASN A 910 -45.72 -20.41 27.70
C ASN A 910 -44.78 -21.50 28.24
N SER A 911 -44.37 -22.47 27.41
CA SER A 911 -43.35 -23.47 27.79
C SER A 911 -41.90 -22.94 27.80
N GLY A 912 -41.70 -21.65 27.56
CA GLY A 912 -40.38 -21.02 27.46
C GLY A 912 -39.64 -21.33 26.15
N ARG A 913 -40.32 -21.94 25.16
CA ARG A 913 -39.77 -22.15 23.82
C ARG A 913 -39.98 -20.89 22.99
N PHE A 914 -39.05 -20.62 22.07
CA PHE A 914 -39.25 -19.59 21.06
C PHE A 914 -40.12 -20.14 19.93
N ILE A 915 -40.83 -19.25 19.25
CA ILE A 915 -41.50 -19.55 17.98
C ILE A 915 -40.89 -18.68 16.88
N THR A 916 -41.11 -19.06 15.63
CA THR A 916 -40.73 -18.26 14.47
C THR A 916 -41.97 -18.04 13.63
N ILE A 917 -42.22 -16.79 13.26
CA ILE A 917 -43.26 -16.42 12.29
C ILE A 917 -42.59 -15.77 11.08
N ASP A 918 -43.21 -15.89 9.92
CA ASP A 918 -42.77 -15.22 8.70
C ASP A 918 -43.98 -14.57 8.05
N PRO A 919 -44.31 -13.32 8.45
CA PRO A 919 -45.54 -12.68 7.99
C PRO A 919 -45.63 -12.54 6.47
N TRP A 920 -44.50 -12.61 5.76
CA TRP A 920 -44.48 -12.60 4.30
C TRP A 920 -44.96 -13.92 3.72
N GLU A 921 -44.38 -15.04 4.16
CA GLU A 921 -44.80 -16.38 3.75
C GLU A 921 -46.22 -16.71 4.22
N ASP A 922 -46.65 -16.14 5.35
CA ASP A 922 -48.02 -16.25 5.87
C ASP A 922 -49.03 -15.40 5.07
N GLY A 923 -48.58 -14.62 4.07
CA GLY A 923 -49.42 -13.83 3.17
C GLY A 923 -49.96 -12.53 3.78
N ALA A 924 -49.31 -11.98 4.81
CA ALA A 924 -49.77 -10.78 5.52
C ALA A 924 -49.55 -9.47 4.76
N PHE A 925 -48.65 -9.47 3.77
CA PHE A 925 -48.42 -8.34 2.88
C PHE A 925 -49.16 -8.62 1.56
N GLU A 926 -50.27 -7.91 1.34
CA GLU A 926 -51.07 -8.05 0.11
C GLU A 926 -50.18 -7.89 -1.13
N GLY A 927 -50.47 -8.62 -2.22
CA GLY A 927 -49.67 -8.63 -3.47
C GLY A 927 -49.62 -7.30 -4.25
N GLN A 928 -49.88 -6.17 -3.59
CA GLN A 928 -49.82 -4.80 -4.08
C GLN A 928 -48.72 -3.95 -3.40
N ALA A 929 -47.85 -4.55 -2.60
CA ALA A 929 -46.74 -3.89 -1.92
C ALA A 929 -45.35 -4.36 -2.43
N GLU A 930 -44.50 -3.41 -2.81
CA GLU A 930 -43.06 -3.57 -3.04
C GLU A 930 -42.26 -2.86 -1.92
N ASP A 931 -40.98 -3.21 -1.74
CA ASP A 931 -40.06 -2.54 -0.79
C ASP A 931 -40.64 -2.43 0.63
N VAL A 932 -41.10 -3.56 1.16
CA VAL A 932 -41.81 -3.64 2.44
C VAL A 932 -40.82 -3.71 3.61
N ARG A 933 -40.89 -2.74 4.52
CA ARG A 933 -39.97 -2.58 5.65
C ARG A 933 -40.71 -2.46 6.97
N LEU A 934 -40.24 -3.16 7.99
CA LEU A 934 -40.83 -3.15 9.33
C LEU A 934 -40.45 -1.88 10.08
N VAL A 935 -41.46 -1.20 10.61
CA VAL A 935 -41.33 0.01 11.43
C VAL A 935 -41.38 -0.35 12.91
N SER A 936 -42.40 -1.10 13.33
CA SER A 936 -42.54 -1.60 14.70
C SER A 936 -43.33 -2.90 14.74
N VAL A 937 -43.01 -3.74 15.74
CA VAL A 937 -43.83 -4.89 16.12
C VAL A 937 -44.22 -4.71 17.58
N GLU A 938 -45.51 -4.52 17.82
CA GLU A 938 -46.05 -4.12 19.13
C GLU A 938 -47.16 -5.08 19.56
N VAL A 939 -47.35 -5.26 20.85
CA VAL A 939 -48.52 -6.01 21.32
C VAL A 939 -49.77 -5.14 21.22
N GLU A 940 -50.76 -5.62 20.47
CA GLU A 940 -52.04 -4.93 20.28
C GLU A 940 -53.09 -5.35 21.30
N SER A 941 -53.23 -6.66 21.50
CA SER A 941 -54.13 -7.23 22.47
C SER A 941 -53.57 -8.52 23.05
N PHE A 942 -53.90 -8.78 24.30
CA PHE A 942 -53.46 -9.98 25.01
C PHE A 942 -54.48 -10.37 26.08
N ALA A 943 -54.47 -11.64 26.44
CA ALA A 943 -55.12 -12.16 27.64
C ALA A 943 -54.11 -13.05 28.37
N GLN A 944 -54.07 -12.95 29.69
CA GLN A 944 -53.13 -13.71 30.50
C GLN A 944 -53.81 -14.33 31.72
N THR A 945 -53.28 -15.46 32.16
CA THR A 945 -53.57 -16.07 33.45
C THR A 945 -52.30 -16.08 34.27
N ALA A 946 -52.34 -15.46 35.44
CA ALA A 946 -51.23 -15.47 36.38
C ALA A 946 -51.47 -16.55 37.45
N SER A 947 -50.44 -17.33 37.76
CA SER A 947 -50.42 -18.24 38.90
C SER A 947 -49.24 -17.91 39.82
N GLY A 948 -49.32 -18.21 41.11
CA GLY A 948 -48.30 -17.81 42.09
C GLY A 948 -48.39 -16.34 42.53
N SER A 949 -47.33 -15.83 43.15
CA SER A 949 -47.27 -14.49 43.74
C SER A 949 -45.91 -13.82 43.56
N SER A 950 -45.91 -12.49 43.48
CA SER A 950 -44.71 -11.65 43.55
C SER A 950 -44.87 -10.62 44.66
N THR A 951 -43.82 -10.33 45.42
CA THR A 951 -43.87 -9.39 46.54
C THR A 951 -43.36 -7.99 46.21
N ARG A 952 -42.44 -7.86 45.26
CA ARG A 952 -41.78 -6.58 44.91
C ARG A 952 -41.82 -6.31 43.42
N PHE A 953 -41.62 -7.33 42.58
CA PHE A 953 -41.70 -7.18 41.13
C PHE A 953 -42.10 -8.49 40.46
N GLY A 954 -42.88 -8.36 39.39
CA GLY A 954 -43.35 -9.49 38.61
C GLY A 954 -43.81 -8.99 37.24
N TYR A 955 -43.08 -9.35 36.20
CA TYR A 955 -43.41 -8.99 34.83
C TYR A 955 -43.08 -10.13 33.87
N HIS A 956 -43.70 -10.08 32.70
CA HIS A 956 -43.45 -11.00 31.61
C HIS A 956 -42.98 -10.18 30.40
N ASP A 957 -41.85 -10.52 29.80
CA ASP A 957 -41.34 -9.84 28.62
C ASP A 957 -41.56 -10.73 27.39
N LEU A 958 -42.14 -10.16 26.34
CA LEU A 958 -42.16 -10.72 25.01
C LEU A 958 -41.17 -9.95 24.14
N GLU A 959 -40.19 -10.66 23.60
CA GLU A 959 -39.23 -10.15 22.64
C GLU A 959 -39.53 -10.72 21.25
N VAL A 960 -39.56 -9.85 20.24
CA VAL A 960 -39.67 -10.21 18.83
C VAL A 960 -38.38 -9.78 18.13
N ALA A 961 -37.54 -10.73 17.74
CA ALA A 961 -36.24 -10.49 17.13
C ALA A 961 -36.25 -10.82 15.63
N HIS A 962 -35.73 -9.92 14.80
CA HIS A 962 -35.52 -10.11 13.37
C HIS A 962 -34.26 -10.96 13.12
N ASP A 963 -34.32 -11.89 12.17
CA ASP A 963 -33.23 -12.84 11.87
C ASP A 963 -31.95 -12.21 11.29
N GLY A 964 -32.03 -10.95 10.86
CA GLY A 964 -30.92 -10.15 10.33
C GLY A 964 -30.77 -10.23 8.82
N LEU A 965 -31.62 -10.99 8.14
CA LEU A 965 -31.59 -11.18 6.70
C LEU A 965 -32.79 -10.49 6.07
N SER A 966 -32.56 -9.34 5.44
CA SER A 966 -33.61 -8.57 4.80
C SER A 966 -33.70 -8.90 3.31
N ARG A 967 -34.85 -9.42 2.88
CA ARG A 967 -35.20 -9.62 1.48
C ARG A 967 -36.16 -8.53 1.05
N LEU A 968 -35.84 -7.80 -0.01
CA LEU A 968 -36.69 -6.71 -0.52
C LEU A 968 -37.04 -6.98 -1.97
N PHE A 969 -38.33 -7.12 -2.25
CA PHE A 969 -38.85 -7.23 -3.61
C PHE A 969 -39.19 -5.84 -4.16
N ARG A 970 -38.60 -5.46 -5.30
CA ARG A 970 -38.92 -4.20 -5.99
C ARG A 970 -38.66 -4.34 -7.49
N ARG A 971 -39.60 -3.89 -8.33
CA ARG A 971 -39.51 -3.88 -9.81
C ARG A 971 -39.05 -5.24 -10.39
N GLY A 972 -39.67 -6.33 -9.94
CA GLY A 972 -39.37 -7.68 -10.45
C GLY A 972 -37.98 -8.20 -10.07
N LYS A 973 -37.34 -7.64 -9.03
CA LYS A 973 -36.05 -8.11 -8.50
C LYS A 973 -36.12 -8.29 -6.99
N VAL A 974 -35.42 -9.30 -6.48
CA VAL A 974 -35.19 -9.50 -5.05
C VAL A 974 -33.80 -9.02 -4.70
N HIS A 975 -33.72 -8.13 -3.71
CA HIS A 975 -32.48 -7.63 -3.14
C HIS A 975 -32.26 -8.28 -1.77
N LEU A 976 -31.06 -8.80 -1.55
CA LEU A 976 -30.68 -9.48 -0.31
C LEU A 976 -29.70 -8.62 0.50
N PHE A 977 -29.98 -8.43 1.77
CA PHE A 977 -29.18 -7.62 2.68
C PHE A 977 -28.96 -8.29 4.03
N ARG A 978 -27.77 -8.07 4.62
CA ARG A 978 -27.38 -8.61 5.93
C ARG A 978 -27.16 -7.47 6.92
N HIS A 979 -27.88 -7.49 8.04
CA HIS A 979 -27.75 -6.48 9.10
C HIS A 979 -26.66 -6.80 10.14
N TYR A 980 -26.24 -8.07 10.23
CA TYR A 980 -25.29 -8.53 11.23
C TYR A 980 -23.92 -8.81 10.62
N ASN A 981 -22.87 -8.33 11.28
CA ASN A 981 -21.47 -8.68 11.05
C ASN A 981 -20.91 -9.40 12.29
N LYS A 982 -19.62 -9.77 12.30
CA LYS A 982 -18.99 -10.45 13.45
C LYS A 982 -19.00 -9.65 14.75
N GLN A 983 -19.28 -8.35 14.68
CA GLN A 983 -19.32 -7.43 15.82
C GLN A 983 -20.75 -7.15 16.31
N ALA A 984 -21.78 -7.68 15.63
CA ALA A 984 -23.17 -7.47 16.02
C ALA A 984 -23.53 -8.35 17.23
N GLU A 985 -23.60 -7.74 18.41
CA GLU A 985 -23.92 -8.45 19.67
C GLU A 985 -25.42 -8.62 19.92
N GLN A 986 -26.26 -7.79 19.32
CA GLN A 986 -27.70 -7.71 19.61
C GLN A 986 -28.50 -7.77 18.30
N PRO A 987 -29.55 -8.62 18.23
CA PRO A 987 -30.45 -8.61 17.08
C PRO A 987 -31.30 -7.34 17.07
N ILE A 988 -31.83 -6.99 15.90
CA ILE A 988 -32.89 -5.99 15.78
C ILE A 988 -34.13 -6.59 16.43
N ALA A 989 -34.56 -6.05 17.57
CA ALA A 989 -35.66 -6.61 18.35
C ALA A 989 -36.62 -5.54 18.88
N TRP A 990 -37.88 -5.94 19.03
CA TRP A 990 -38.93 -5.17 19.69
C TRP A 990 -39.38 -5.91 20.95
N THR A 991 -39.45 -5.21 22.08
CA THR A 991 -39.79 -5.82 23.37
C THR A 991 -41.07 -5.21 23.92
N SER A 992 -41.95 -6.06 24.45
CA SER A 992 -43.16 -5.67 25.15
C SER A 992 -43.18 -6.29 26.54
N ARG A 993 -43.48 -5.48 27.56
CA ARG A 993 -43.55 -5.92 28.95
C ARG A 993 -45.00 -5.97 29.43
N PHE A 994 -45.39 -7.10 29.99
CA PHE A 994 -46.64 -7.28 30.73
C PHE A 994 -46.38 -7.14 32.22
N GLU A 995 -47.03 -6.18 32.87
CA GLU A 995 -46.91 -5.92 34.30
C GLU A 995 -48.25 -5.42 34.84
N ASN A 996 -48.69 -5.96 35.99
CA ASN A 996 -49.96 -5.58 36.64
C ASN A 996 -51.20 -5.61 35.72
N GLY A 997 -51.26 -6.59 34.81
CA GLY A 997 -52.37 -6.74 33.84
C GLY A 997 -52.39 -5.69 32.73
N SER A 998 -51.32 -4.91 32.58
CA SER A 998 -51.13 -3.93 31.50
C SER A 998 -49.96 -4.35 30.62
N VAL A 999 -50.02 -4.03 29.32
CA VAL A 999 -48.89 -4.19 28.40
C VAL A 999 -48.25 -2.84 28.10
N ARG A 1000 -46.92 -2.81 28.04
CA ARG A 1000 -46.13 -1.65 27.66
C ARG A 1000 -45.08 -2.06 26.63
N ASN A 1001 -45.17 -1.52 25.43
CA ASN A 1001 -44.10 -1.62 24.44
C ASN A 1001 -42.88 -0.83 24.94
N ILE A 1002 -41.70 -1.44 24.95
CA ILE A 1002 -40.46 -0.83 25.43
C ILE A 1002 -39.83 -0.08 24.25
N PRO A 1003 -39.80 1.27 24.25
CA PRO A 1003 -39.15 2.02 23.19
C PRO A 1003 -37.62 1.94 23.33
N LEU A 1004 -36.92 2.39 22.28
CA LEU A 1004 -35.50 2.74 22.35
C LEU A 1004 -35.22 3.65 23.55
N SER A 1005 -34.10 3.41 24.24
CA SER A 1005 -33.73 4.19 25.41
C SER A 1005 -33.58 5.68 25.03
N PRO A 1006 -34.19 6.61 25.80
CA PRO A 1006 -33.97 8.04 25.62
C PRO A 1006 -32.50 8.44 25.69
N SER A 1007 -31.66 7.69 26.42
CA SER A 1007 -30.21 7.94 26.48
C SER A 1007 -29.52 7.63 25.14
N THR A 1008 -29.89 6.54 24.47
CA THR A 1008 -29.37 6.15 23.16
C THR A 1008 -29.77 7.17 22.09
N SER A 1009 -31.05 7.54 22.05
CA SER A 1009 -31.53 8.56 21.11
C SER A 1009 -30.88 9.92 21.37
N SER A 1010 -30.77 10.33 22.64
CA SER A 1010 -30.11 11.58 23.02
C SER A 1010 -28.64 11.61 22.62
N LEU A 1011 -27.90 10.52 22.86
CA LEU A 1011 -26.50 10.38 22.45
C LEU A 1011 -26.36 10.50 20.93
N LEU A 1012 -27.17 9.77 20.16
CA LEU A 1012 -27.13 9.84 18.69
C LEU A 1012 -27.45 11.25 18.20
N HIS A 1013 -28.47 11.93 18.73
CA HIS A 1013 -28.75 13.32 18.36
C HIS A 1013 -27.63 14.30 18.75
N ALA A 1014 -26.92 14.06 19.87
CA ALA A 1014 -25.74 14.85 20.25
C ALA A 1014 -24.56 14.60 19.30
N LEU A 1015 -24.32 13.34 18.93
CA LEU A 1015 -23.32 12.94 17.93
C LEU A 1015 -23.68 13.39 16.50
N LEU A 1016 -24.93 13.77 16.24
CA LEU A 1016 -25.38 14.35 14.97
C LEU A 1016 -25.52 15.88 15.00
N GLY A 1017 -25.19 16.55 16.12
CA GLY A 1017 -25.03 18.01 16.18
C GLY A 1017 -26.19 18.84 16.74
N GLY A 1018 -27.19 18.23 17.39
CA GLY A 1018 -28.16 18.94 18.25
C GLY A 1018 -29.31 19.73 17.57
N THR A 1019 -30.52 19.55 18.11
CA THR A 1019 -31.83 20.25 17.90
C THR A 1019 -32.43 20.40 16.49
N GLY A 1020 -31.66 20.44 15.40
CA GLY A 1020 -32.20 20.52 14.02
C GLY A 1020 -32.70 19.19 13.44
N HIS A 1021 -32.56 18.12 14.21
CA HIS A 1021 -32.42 16.75 13.74
C HIS A 1021 -33.33 15.76 14.50
N VAL A 1022 -34.28 16.29 15.30
CA VAL A 1022 -35.07 15.53 16.28
C VAL A 1022 -36.08 14.59 15.61
N ASP A 1023 -36.51 14.90 14.39
CA ASP A 1023 -37.48 14.11 13.61
C ASP A 1023 -36.84 13.22 12.54
N MET A 1024 -35.52 13.02 12.57
CA MET A 1024 -34.87 12.14 11.59
C MET A 1024 -35.02 10.66 11.98
N MET A 1025 -35.08 9.80 10.96
CA MET A 1025 -34.91 8.36 11.13
C MET A 1025 -33.48 8.07 11.57
N LEU A 1026 -33.29 7.39 12.71
CA LEU A 1026 -31.95 7.10 13.26
C LEU A 1026 -31.38 5.75 12.78
N PHE A 1027 -32.24 4.75 12.63
CA PHE A 1027 -31.87 3.38 12.29
C PHE A 1027 -32.46 2.96 10.95
N SER A 1028 -31.74 2.12 10.21
CA SER A 1028 -32.25 1.44 9.02
C SER A 1028 -33.38 0.49 9.39
N GLN A 1029 -34.54 0.62 8.74
CA GLN A 1029 -35.66 -0.30 8.94
C GLN A 1029 -35.37 -1.64 8.23
N PRO A 1030 -35.47 -2.79 8.93
CA PRO A 1030 -35.31 -4.10 8.31
C PRO A 1030 -36.49 -4.42 7.38
N ALA A 1031 -36.28 -5.30 6.41
CA ALA A 1031 -37.34 -5.77 5.53
C ALA A 1031 -38.37 -6.62 6.28
N ALA A 1032 -39.58 -6.69 5.73
CA ALA A 1032 -40.64 -7.51 6.29
C ALA A 1032 -40.63 -8.96 5.79
N TRP A 1033 -39.97 -9.24 4.66
CA TRP A 1033 -39.69 -10.59 4.19
C TRP A 1033 -38.47 -11.18 4.92
N ALA A 1034 -38.72 -11.58 6.15
CA ALA A 1034 -37.73 -12.08 7.08
C ALA A 1034 -38.41 -12.89 8.18
N LYS A 1035 -37.63 -13.78 8.82
CA LYS A 1035 -38.13 -14.55 9.95
C LYS A 1035 -38.08 -13.70 11.21
N LEU A 1036 -39.19 -13.69 11.94
CA LEU A 1036 -39.31 -13.05 13.25
C LEU A 1036 -39.35 -14.14 14.33
N ARG A 1037 -38.37 -14.11 15.23
CA ARG A 1037 -38.27 -15.03 16.36
C ARG A 1037 -38.90 -14.39 17.59
N LEU A 1038 -39.92 -15.04 18.15
CA LEU A 1038 -40.58 -14.57 19.36
C LEU A 1038 -40.15 -15.41 20.55
N SER A 1039 -39.84 -14.76 21.66
CA SER A 1039 -39.55 -15.43 22.93
C SER A 1039 -40.20 -14.69 24.09
N ALA A 1040 -40.73 -15.47 25.03
CA ALA A 1040 -41.42 -14.99 26.22
C ALA A 1040 -40.64 -15.37 27.47
N ARG A 1041 -40.56 -14.47 28.46
CA ARG A 1041 -39.87 -14.73 29.73
C ARG A 1041 -40.56 -14.04 30.90
N THR A 1042 -40.92 -14.83 31.92
CA THR A 1042 -41.36 -14.31 33.22
C THR A 1042 -40.15 -13.97 34.10
N VAL A 1043 -40.21 -12.81 34.74
CA VAL A 1043 -39.23 -12.34 35.73
C VAL A 1043 -39.98 -11.86 36.97
N SER A 1044 -39.77 -12.53 38.09
CA SER A 1044 -40.46 -12.21 39.35
C SER A 1044 -39.56 -12.44 40.57
N ASP A 1045 -39.94 -11.85 41.71
CA ASP A 1045 -39.27 -12.07 43.00
C ASP A 1045 -39.91 -13.18 43.85
N GLY A 1046 -40.85 -13.92 43.28
CA GLY A 1046 -41.57 -15.02 43.91
C GLY A 1046 -41.81 -16.19 42.95
N ASP A 1047 -42.92 -16.89 43.11
CA ASP A 1047 -43.34 -18.02 42.27
C ASP A 1047 -44.32 -17.62 41.16
N LEU A 1048 -44.41 -16.32 40.86
CA LEU A 1048 -45.27 -15.79 39.80
C LEU A 1048 -44.91 -16.41 38.45
N ASP A 1049 -45.90 -17.03 37.83
CA ASP A 1049 -45.89 -17.53 36.46
C ASP A 1049 -47.03 -16.89 35.67
N ILE A 1050 -46.77 -16.55 34.42
CA ILE A 1050 -47.70 -15.82 33.54
C ILE A 1050 -47.86 -16.62 32.25
N ASP A 1051 -49.06 -17.16 32.06
CA ASP A 1051 -49.46 -17.86 30.85
C ASP A 1051 -50.28 -16.94 29.95
N LEU A 1052 -49.89 -16.86 28.67
CA LEU A 1052 -50.64 -16.14 27.65
C LEU A 1052 -51.78 -17.01 27.13
N SER A 1053 -53.02 -16.54 27.28
CA SER A 1053 -54.25 -17.18 26.77
C SER A 1053 -54.63 -16.68 25.38
N SER A 1054 -54.26 -15.44 25.05
CA SER A 1054 -54.30 -14.89 23.70
C SER A 1054 -53.22 -13.82 23.54
N LEU A 1055 -52.71 -13.67 22.31
CA LEU A 1055 -51.75 -12.64 21.96
C LEU A 1055 -51.95 -12.25 20.50
N ALA A 1056 -52.05 -10.95 20.23
CA ALA A 1056 -52.05 -10.40 18.89
C ALA A 1056 -51.05 -9.24 18.79
N LEU A 1057 -50.26 -9.27 17.71
CA LEU A 1057 -49.23 -8.28 17.43
C LEU A 1057 -49.74 -7.30 16.38
N ARG A 1058 -49.54 -6.01 16.61
CA ARG A 1058 -49.63 -4.99 15.57
C ARG A 1058 -48.28 -4.87 14.89
N VAL A 1059 -48.23 -5.24 13.61
CA VAL A 1059 -47.06 -5.08 12.77
C VAL A 1059 -47.26 -3.82 11.93
N THR A 1060 -46.43 -2.80 12.18
CA THR A 1060 -46.43 -1.55 11.40
C THR A 1060 -45.31 -1.63 10.37
N TYR A 1061 -45.61 -1.29 9.12
CA TYR A 1061 -44.66 -1.38 8.02
C TYR A 1061 -44.82 -0.22 7.02
N ASP A 1062 -43.72 0.10 6.36
CA ASP A 1062 -43.66 1.03 5.23
C ASP A 1062 -43.55 0.23 3.92
N TYR A 1063 -44.25 0.64 2.86
CA TYR A 1063 -44.26 -0.04 1.56
C TYR A 1063 -44.37 0.94 0.40
N ALA A 1064 -43.94 0.53 -0.79
CA ALA A 1064 -44.19 1.22 -2.05
C ALA A 1064 -45.30 0.50 -2.85
N ASP A 1065 -46.08 1.25 -3.64
CA ASP A 1065 -47.10 0.65 -4.52
C ASP A 1065 -46.46 -0.23 -5.60
N VAL A 1066 -47.08 -1.38 -5.89
CA VAL A 1066 -46.62 -2.35 -6.90
C VAL A 1066 -46.57 -1.75 -8.32
N ASN A 1067 -45.41 -1.91 -8.97
CA ASN A 1067 -45.22 -1.71 -10.41
C ASN A 1067 -45.11 -3.04 -11.18
N SER A 1068 -44.90 -4.16 -10.47
CA SER A 1068 -44.76 -5.53 -10.98
C SER A 1068 -45.22 -6.55 -9.92
N SER A 1069 -45.99 -7.59 -10.28
CA SER A 1069 -46.49 -8.51 -9.24
C SER A 1069 -45.42 -9.51 -8.79
N PHE A 1070 -45.32 -9.74 -7.48
CA PHE A 1070 -44.43 -10.77 -6.92
C PHE A 1070 -44.73 -12.16 -7.49
N ALA A 1071 -46.02 -12.48 -7.70
CA ALA A 1071 -46.45 -13.72 -8.32
C ALA A 1071 -45.87 -13.92 -9.74
N GLN A 1072 -45.85 -12.86 -10.58
CA GLN A 1072 -45.22 -12.92 -11.90
C GLN A 1072 -43.70 -13.11 -11.80
N HIS A 1073 -43.05 -12.51 -10.81
CA HIS A 1073 -41.63 -12.73 -10.57
C HIS A 1073 -41.34 -14.18 -10.19
N VAL A 1074 -42.08 -14.76 -9.24
CA VAL A 1074 -41.95 -16.16 -8.82
C VAL A 1074 -42.16 -17.09 -10.02
N GLU A 1075 -43.22 -16.91 -10.80
CA GLU A 1075 -43.50 -17.72 -12.00
C GLU A 1075 -42.36 -17.62 -13.04
N THR A 1076 -41.78 -16.42 -13.21
CA THR A 1076 -40.65 -16.20 -14.11
C THR A 1076 -39.36 -16.87 -13.59
N GLN A 1077 -39.07 -16.75 -12.29
CA GLN A 1077 -37.89 -17.37 -11.69
C GLN A 1077 -38.01 -18.89 -11.63
N GLU A 1078 -39.19 -19.43 -11.33
CA GLU A 1078 -39.47 -20.87 -11.42
C GLU A 1078 -39.23 -21.37 -12.85
N GLY A 1079 -39.67 -20.63 -13.87
CA GLY A 1079 -39.37 -20.95 -15.26
C GLY A 1079 -37.87 -20.93 -15.59
N ILE A 1080 -37.11 -19.99 -15.04
CA ILE A 1080 -35.64 -19.91 -15.19
C ILE A 1080 -34.95 -21.06 -14.47
N VAL A 1081 -35.28 -21.33 -13.21
CA VAL A 1081 -34.75 -22.43 -12.41
C VAL A 1081 -35.05 -23.76 -13.09
N GLN A 1082 -36.28 -23.96 -13.54
CA GLN A 1082 -36.68 -25.17 -14.25
C GLN A 1082 -35.96 -25.29 -15.60
N GLY A 1083 -35.71 -24.19 -16.30
CA GLY A 1083 -34.92 -24.15 -17.53
C GLY A 1083 -33.42 -24.44 -17.33
N GLN A 1084 -32.81 -23.83 -16.31
CA GLN A 1084 -31.42 -24.09 -15.90
C GLN A 1084 -31.27 -25.53 -15.43
N PHE A 1085 -32.23 -26.05 -14.68
CA PHE A 1085 -32.24 -27.43 -14.22
C PHE A 1085 -32.43 -28.44 -15.35
N GLN A 1086 -33.30 -28.14 -16.34
CA GLN A 1086 -33.41 -28.92 -17.56
C GLN A 1086 -32.13 -28.90 -18.42
N ALA A 1087 -31.30 -27.85 -18.29
CA ALA A 1087 -29.97 -27.79 -18.90
C ALA A 1087 -28.94 -28.57 -18.08
N LEU A 1088 -28.99 -28.50 -16.74
CA LEU A 1088 -28.15 -29.24 -15.80
C LEU A 1088 -28.38 -30.77 -15.88
N LEU A 1089 -29.61 -31.24 -16.08
CA LEU A 1089 -29.88 -32.66 -16.32
C LEU A 1089 -29.27 -33.20 -17.64
N LYS A 1090 -28.82 -32.31 -18.53
CA LYS A 1090 -28.22 -32.68 -19.83
C LYS A 1090 -26.69 -32.59 -19.85
N ARG A 1091 -26.04 -32.08 -18.80
CA ARG A 1091 -24.57 -31.94 -18.72
C ARG A 1091 -24.08 -31.81 -17.27
N SER A 1092 -22.80 -32.10 -17.02
CA SER A 1092 -22.16 -31.73 -15.76
C SER A 1092 -22.19 -30.21 -15.55
N ALA A 1093 -22.69 -29.78 -14.39
CA ALA A 1093 -22.83 -28.39 -13.98
C ALA A 1093 -21.47 -27.72 -13.75
N ALA A 1094 -21.37 -26.41 -14.00
CA ALA A 1094 -20.26 -25.60 -13.51
C ALA A 1094 -20.54 -25.07 -12.08
N ASP A 1095 -19.48 -24.79 -11.31
CA ASP A 1095 -19.58 -24.37 -9.90
C ASP A 1095 -20.46 -23.11 -9.70
N ASP A 1096 -20.48 -22.21 -10.68
CA ASP A 1096 -21.28 -20.99 -10.71
C ASP A 1096 -22.78 -21.26 -10.97
N GLU A 1097 -23.11 -22.26 -11.79
CA GLU A 1097 -24.50 -22.69 -12.03
C GLU A 1097 -25.08 -23.38 -10.78
N LEU A 1098 -24.27 -24.15 -10.05
CA LEU A 1098 -24.63 -24.77 -8.77
C LEU A 1098 -24.81 -23.72 -7.66
N ALA A 1099 -23.88 -22.76 -7.56
CA ALA A 1099 -24.00 -21.66 -6.61
C ALA A 1099 -25.24 -20.79 -6.89
N SER A 1100 -25.55 -20.53 -8.16
CA SER A 1100 -26.75 -19.80 -8.57
C SER A 1100 -28.04 -20.56 -8.25
N SER A 1101 -28.06 -21.87 -8.49
CA SER A 1101 -29.21 -22.73 -8.18
C SER A 1101 -29.45 -22.82 -6.66
N ARG A 1102 -28.38 -22.92 -5.87
CA ARG A 1102 -28.45 -22.91 -4.40
C ARG A 1102 -28.94 -21.57 -3.86
N LEU A 1103 -28.47 -20.45 -4.44
CA LEU A 1103 -28.97 -19.12 -4.10
C LEU A 1103 -30.47 -19.00 -4.39
N LEU A 1104 -30.96 -19.57 -5.49
CA LEU A 1104 -32.40 -19.56 -5.81
C LEU A 1104 -33.22 -20.41 -4.82
N LEU A 1105 -32.72 -21.58 -4.39
CA LEU A 1105 -33.37 -22.37 -3.32
C LEU A 1105 -33.40 -21.60 -1.98
N ASP A 1106 -32.29 -20.96 -1.60
CA ASP A 1106 -32.19 -20.17 -0.36
C ASP A 1106 -33.09 -18.92 -0.37
N LEU A 1107 -33.46 -18.45 -1.57
CA LEU A 1107 -34.46 -17.40 -1.81
C LEU A 1107 -35.91 -17.92 -1.82
N GLY A 1108 -36.12 -19.23 -1.63
CA GLY A 1108 -37.44 -19.85 -1.52
C GLY A 1108 -38.00 -20.40 -2.84
N TYR A 1109 -37.21 -20.46 -3.93
CA TYR A 1109 -37.67 -20.97 -5.22
C TYR A 1109 -37.52 -22.49 -5.30
N GLY A 1110 -38.62 -23.25 -5.43
CA GLY A 1110 -38.60 -24.71 -5.72
C GLY A 1110 -39.73 -25.51 -5.05
N THR A 1111 -40.31 -26.49 -5.76
CA THR A 1111 -41.29 -27.46 -5.23
C THR A 1111 -40.61 -28.74 -4.73
N GLY A 1112 -41.27 -29.52 -3.85
CA GLY A 1112 -40.69 -30.71 -3.19
C GLY A 1112 -39.98 -31.73 -4.11
N GLU A 1113 -40.48 -31.95 -5.33
CA GLU A 1113 -39.85 -32.86 -6.31
C GLU A 1113 -38.48 -32.35 -6.81
N LEU A 1114 -38.29 -31.03 -6.86
CA LEU A 1114 -37.04 -30.38 -7.24
C LEU A 1114 -35.99 -30.45 -6.13
N VAL A 1115 -36.42 -30.31 -4.87
CA VAL A 1115 -35.56 -30.41 -3.67
C VAL A 1115 -35.01 -31.84 -3.53
N GLU A 1116 -35.87 -32.86 -3.65
CA GLU A 1116 -35.46 -34.27 -3.61
C GLU A 1116 -34.46 -34.61 -4.72
N THR A 1117 -34.61 -34.01 -5.90
CA THR A 1117 -33.69 -34.27 -7.02
C THR A 1117 -32.34 -33.57 -6.84
N ILE A 1118 -32.30 -32.40 -6.20
CA ILE A 1118 -31.05 -31.69 -5.89
C ILE A 1118 -30.28 -32.40 -4.78
N GLU A 1119 -30.97 -32.90 -3.76
CA GLU A 1119 -30.37 -33.75 -2.72
C GLU A 1119 -29.74 -35.01 -3.33
N ALA A 1120 -30.42 -35.65 -4.30
CA ALA A 1120 -29.89 -36.83 -4.99
C ALA A 1120 -28.63 -36.54 -5.84
N VAL A 1121 -28.57 -35.40 -6.54
CA VAL A 1121 -27.37 -34.99 -7.31
C VAL A 1121 -26.21 -34.65 -6.38
N HIS A 1122 -26.48 -34.02 -5.23
CA HIS A 1122 -25.47 -33.68 -4.23
C HIS A 1122 -24.91 -34.93 -3.52
N GLU A 1123 -25.77 -35.92 -3.25
CA GLU A 1123 -25.33 -37.23 -2.77
C GLU A 1123 -24.40 -37.88 -3.80
N GLU A 1124 -24.77 -37.90 -5.09
CA GLU A 1124 -23.93 -38.48 -6.14
C GLU A 1124 -22.54 -37.82 -6.22
N GLU A 1125 -22.44 -36.49 -6.16
CA GLU A 1125 -21.16 -35.77 -6.16
C GLU A 1125 -20.32 -36.03 -4.90
N PHE A 1126 -20.95 -36.05 -3.73
CA PHE A 1126 -20.28 -36.40 -2.48
C PHE A 1126 -19.65 -37.80 -2.55
N PHE A 1127 -20.37 -38.77 -3.09
CA PHE A 1127 -19.87 -40.13 -3.25
C PHE A 1127 -18.81 -40.25 -4.36
N ARG A 1128 -18.88 -39.44 -5.43
CA ARG A 1128 -17.81 -39.34 -6.45
C ARG A 1128 -16.51 -38.76 -5.89
N ALA A 1129 -16.59 -37.68 -5.11
CA ALA A 1129 -15.42 -37.07 -4.46
C ALA A 1129 -14.79 -38.06 -3.46
N ARG A 1130 -15.63 -38.67 -2.61
CA ARG A 1130 -15.20 -39.68 -1.63
C ARG A 1130 -14.57 -40.90 -2.29
N PHE A 1131 -15.12 -41.39 -3.41
CA PHE A 1131 -14.50 -42.49 -4.16
C PHE A 1131 -13.18 -42.05 -4.81
N SER A 1132 -13.09 -40.83 -5.32
CA SER A 1132 -11.85 -40.31 -5.91
C SER A 1132 -10.70 -40.26 -4.90
N GLU A 1133 -10.95 -39.86 -3.65
CA GLU A 1133 -9.98 -39.93 -2.55
C GLU A 1133 -9.58 -41.38 -2.23
N LEU A 1134 -10.58 -42.27 -2.20
CA LEU A 1134 -10.39 -43.70 -1.93
C LEU A 1134 -9.56 -44.40 -3.02
N HIS A 1135 -9.75 -43.97 -4.27
CA HIS A 1135 -9.03 -44.43 -5.45
C HIS A 1135 -7.61 -43.89 -5.49
N ALA A 1136 -7.42 -42.59 -5.23
CA ALA A 1136 -6.11 -41.96 -5.20
C ALA A 1136 -5.19 -42.60 -4.15
N SER A 1137 -5.75 -42.98 -3.01
CA SER A 1137 -5.04 -43.70 -1.95
C SER A 1137 -4.74 -45.17 -2.27
N ALA A 1138 -5.46 -45.80 -3.20
CA ALA A 1138 -5.19 -47.16 -3.65
C ALA A 1138 -4.19 -47.22 -4.83
N TYR A 1139 -4.24 -46.28 -5.77
CA TYR A 1139 -3.50 -46.37 -7.04
C TYR A 1139 -2.61 -45.17 -7.38
N SER A 1140 -2.54 -44.14 -6.53
CA SER A 1140 -1.78 -42.89 -6.81
C SER A 1140 -2.07 -42.26 -8.18
N ARG A 1141 -3.27 -42.52 -8.72
CA ARG A 1141 -3.81 -41.94 -9.97
C ARG A 1141 -5.29 -41.64 -9.80
N ALA A 1142 -5.82 -40.79 -10.68
CA ALA A 1142 -7.26 -40.56 -10.78
C ALA A 1142 -8.00 -41.82 -11.29
N PRO A 1143 -9.24 -42.06 -10.84
CA PRO A 1143 -10.10 -43.10 -11.40
C PRO A 1143 -10.42 -42.82 -12.87
N SER A 1144 -10.58 -43.86 -13.67
CA SER A 1144 -11.23 -43.75 -14.98
C SER A 1144 -12.71 -43.42 -14.83
N SER A 1145 -13.38 -42.98 -15.90
CA SER A 1145 -14.81 -42.67 -15.88
C SER A 1145 -15.66 -43.84 -15.39
N ASP A 1146 -15.28 -45.05 -15.77
CA ASP A 1146 -16.01 -46.29 -15.46
C ASP A 1146 -15.78 -46.71 -14.00
N GLU A 1147 -14.54 -46.61 -13.52
CA GLU A 1147 -14.19 -46.84 -12.11
C GLU A 1147 -14.91 -45.83 -11.21
N LEU A 1148 -14.93 -44.55 -11.59
CA LEU A 1148 -15.59 -43.48 -10.85
C LEU A 1148 -17.10 -43.71 -10.76
N ALA A 1149 -17.75 -44.03 -11.89
CA ALA A 1149 -19.18 -44.29 -11.95
C ALA A 1149 -19.60 -45.52 -11.14
N TRP A 1150 -18.82 -46.60 -11.21
CA TRP A 1150 -19.07 -47.81 -10.41
C TRP A 1150 -18.83 -47.55 -8.93
N GLY A 1151 -17.71 -46.93 -8.59
CA GLY A 1151 -17.31 -46.67 -7.22
C GLY A 1151 -18.26 -45.75 -6.45
N SER A 1152 -18.74 -44.69 -7.11
CA SER A 1152 -19.77 -43.83 -6.54
C SER A 1152 -21.09 -44.58 -6.36
N ALA A 1153 -21.47 -45.44 -7.30
CA ALA A 1153 -22.70 -46.23 -7.22
C ALA A 1153 -22.69 -47.22 -6.06
N GLU A 1154 -21.57 -47.92 -5.81
CA GLU A 1154 -21.45 -48.85 -4.68
C GLU A 1154 -21.47 -48.11 -3.33
N LEU A 1155 -20.81 -46.95 -3.23
CA LEU A 1155 -20.87 -46.13 -2.02
C LEU A 1155 -22.28 -45.56 -1.76
N MET A 1156 -22.98 -45.12 -2.83
CA MET A 1156 -24.38 -44.68 -2.77
C MET A 1156 -25.32 -45.81 -2.33
N ALA A 1157 -25.06 -47.05 -2.76
CA ALA A 1157 -25.81 -48.23 -2.32
C ALA A 1157 -25.54 -48.62 -0.85
N GLY A 1158 -24.75 -47.82 -0.11
CA GLY A 1158 -24.45 -48.02 1.30
C GLY A 1158 -23.30 -48.99 1.57
N ARG A 1159 -22.53 -49.38 0.54
CA ARG A 1159 -21.42 -50.31 0.72
C ARG A 1159 -20.27 -49.65 1.50
N PRO A 1160 -19.71 -50.31 2.53
CA PRO A 1160 -18.59 -49.77 3.29
C PRO A 1160 -17.40 -49.43 2.38
N SER A 1161 -16.82 -48.24 2.60
CA SER A 1161 -15.72 -47.73 1.77
C SER A 1161 -14.51 -48.67 1.70
N GLN A 1162 -14.22 -49.43 2.75
CA GLN A 1162 -13.17 -50.43 2.75
C GLN A 1162 -13.46 -51.58 1.79
N GLN A 1163 -14.70 -52.07 1.75
CA GLN A 1163 -15.11 -53.18 0.88
C GLN A 1163 -15.09 -52.75 -0.59
N VAL A 1164 -15.50 -51.52 -0.90
CA VAL A 1164 -15.41 -50.95 -2.27
C VAL A 1164 -13.94 -50.89 -2.74
N ARG A 1165 -13.00 -50.52 -1.84
CA ARG A 1165 -11.57 -50.55 -2.17
C ARG A 1165 -11.09 -51.97 -2.47
N GLU A 1166 -11.45 -52.94 -1.63
CA GLU A 1166 -11.05 -54.34 -1.77
C GLU A 1166 -11.54 -54.90 -3.12
N TYR A 1167 -12.81 -54.68 -3.47
CA TYR A 1167 -13.37 -55.11 -4.75
C TYR A 1167 -12.66 -54.47 -5.93
N LEU A 1168 -12.45 -53.16 -5.90
CA LEU A 1168 -11.72 -52.48 -6.97
C LEU A 1168 -10.30 -53.04 -7.13
N THR A 1169 -9.63 -53.35 -6.02
CA THR A 1169 -8.27 -53.92 -6.01
C THR A 1169 -8.24 -55.30 -6.64
N THR A 1170 -9.10 -56.20 -6.18
CA THR A 1170 -9.20 -57.56 -6.73
C THR A 1170 -9.59 -57.56 -8.20
N ILE A 1171 -10.57 -56.74 -8.60
CA ILE A 1171 -11.05 -56.71 -9.99
C ILE A 1171 -9.98 -56.12 -10.92
N ASN A 1172 -9.35 -55.02 -10.53
CA ASN A 1172 -8.28 -54.42 -11.33
C ASN A 1172 -7.10 -55.37 -11.50
N GLU A 1173 -6.68 -56.08 -10.44
CA GLU A 1173 -5.61 -57.07 -10.53
C GLU A 1173 -5.95 -58.19 -11.51
N VAL A 1174 -7.16 -58.76 -11.43
CA VAL A 1174 -7.61 -59.85 -12.32
C VAL A 1174 -7.71 -59.37 -13.77
N VAL A 1175 -8.32 -58.21 -14.01
CA VAL A 1175 -8.56 -57.73 -15.38
C VAL A 1175 -7.27 -57.21 -16.02
N LEU A 1176 -6.37 -56.59 -15.25
CA LEU A 1176 -5.05 -56.21 -15.75
C LEU A 1176 -4.19 -57.45 -16.08
N ASP A 1177 -4.23 -58.49 -15.26
CA ASP A 1177 -3.45 -59.72 -15.50
C ASP A 1177 -3.95 -60.49 -16.75
N ILE A 1178 -5.27 -60.59 -16.92
CA ILE A 1178 -5.86 -61.35 -18.04
C ILE A 1178 -5.89 -60.55 -19.34
N TYR A 1179 -6.25 -59.27 -19.28
CA TYR A 1179 -6.59 -58.47 -20.47
C TYR A 1179 -5.64 -57.31 -20.74
N GLY A 1180 -4.68 -57.03 -19.84
CA GLY A 1180 -3.70 -55.95 -20.02
C GLY A 1180 -4.31 -54.54 -20.05
N ARG A 1181 -5.54 -54.37 -19.55
CA ARG A 1181 -6.25 -53.09 -19.45
C ARG A 1181 -7.04 -53.01 -18.15
N LEU A 1182 -7.51 -51.81 -17.81
CA LEU A 1182 -8.44 -51.62 -16.71
C LEU A 1182 -9.85 -52.15 -17.08
N PRO A 1183 -10.64 -52.58 -16.07
CA PRO A 1183 -12.02 -53.03 -16.27
C PRO A 1183 -12.92 -51.88 -16.69
N ASN A 1184 -13.90 -52.21 -17.54
CA ASN A 1184 -15.01 -51.30 -17.83
C ASN A 1184 -16.12 -51.42 -16.77
N TYR A 1185 -17.12 -50.54 -16.85
CA TYR A 1185 -18.20 -50.49 -15.86
C TYR A 1185 -18.95 -51.83 -15.72
N ASP A 1186 -19.27 -52.49 -16.83
CA ASP A 1186 -20.01 -53.76 -16.82
C ASP A 1186 -19.19 -54.89 -16.19
N GLU A 1187 -17.88 -54.92 -16.43
CA GLU A 1187 -16.94 -55.85 -15.80
C GLU A 1187 -16.85 -55.59 -14.29
N LEU A 1188 -16.73 -54.33 -13.86
CA LEU A 1188 -16.73 -53.97 -12.44
C LEU A 1188 -18.01 -54.45 -11.74
N VAL A 1189 -19.19 -54.21 -12.33
CA VAL A 1189 -20.47 -54.68 -11.79
C VAL A 1189 -20.54 -56.21 -11.78
N MET A 1190 -20.13 -56.86 -12.86
CA MET A 1190 -20.16 -58.32 -12.97
C MET A 1190 -19.26 -58.98 -11.93
N TYR A 1191 -18.00 -58.56 -11.82
CA TYR A 1191 -17.07 -59.14 -10.86
C TYR A 1191 -17.42 -58.78 -9.41
N THR A 1192 -17.99 -57.60 -9.16
CA THR A 1192 -18.55 -57.26 -7.84
C THR A 1192 -19.60 -58.28 -7.41
N ARG A 1193 -20.52 -58.67 -8.32
CA ARG A 1193 -21.52 -59.71 -8.03
C ARG A 1193 -20.91 -61.10 -7.80
N VAL A 1194 -19.81 -61.41 -8.47
CA VAL A 1194 -19.06 -62.67 -8.25
C VAL A 1194 -18.42 -62.68 -6.87
N LEU A 1195 -17.78 -61.57 -6.47
CA LEU A 1195 -17.17 -61.40 -5.16
C LEU A 1195 -18.21 -61.38 -4.04
N ASP A 1196 -19.38 -60.76 -4.25
CA ASP A 1196 -20.52 -60.80 -3.32
C ASP A 1196 -21.07 -62.23 -3.14
N ALA A 1197 -20.97 -63.08 -4.18
CA ALA A 1197 -21.36 -64.49 -4.11
C ALA A 1197 -20.31 -65.39 -3.43
N GLY A 1198 -19.17 -64.83 -2.99
CA GLY A 1198 -18.10 -65.56 -2.33
C GLY A 1198 -17.37 -66.56 -3.22
N LEU A 1199 -17.40 -66.34 -4.54
CA LEU A 1199 -16.66 -67.14 -5.52
C LEU A 1199 -15.26 -66.53 -5.70
N GLU A 1200 -14.22 -67.36 -5.57
CA GLU A 1200 -12.82 -66.97 -5.82
C GLU A 1200 -12.54 -66.64 -7.29
#